data_AF-A0A803NX43-F1
#
_entry.id   AF-A0A803NX43-F1
#
_cell.length_a   1.000
_cell.length_b   1.000
_cell.length_c   1.000
_cell.angle_alpha   90.00
_cell.angle_beta   90.00
_cell.angle_gamma   90.00
#
_symmetry.space_group_name_H-M   'P 1'
#
loop_
_entity.id
_entity.type
_entity.pdbx_description
1 polymer ?
#
loop_
_entity_poly.entity_id
_entity_poly.type
_entity_poly.pdbx_seq_one_letter_code
_entity_poly.pdbx_strand_id
1 'polypeptide(L)'
;MEDALANIIAVSTVLSLLLLIIVTRITLHLSKAFFLICGSAISVIIAVFIWLIIRRHYNRSRKQLESKHVSEGRELRIEYSFLRKVAGVPTKFRYNEIEEATDNFQALIGRGGSATVFKGILTDGTSVAVKCIGTNGTDKVDRGDKEFRSEVAAIASVQHVNLVRLLGYCIVPGRPRYLVYDFLPNGSLDAWIFPPREENNFNPNRNISRRTNRREGCLCWDLRYRVAQDVAKALAYLHHDCRSRVLHLDVKPENILLDESFHAIVADFGLSRLMGKDESQILTTIRGTRGYLAPEWLLERGISEKSDVYSYGMVLLEMIGGRRNTVSRTVADRRNNKAAGIKKWEYFPKILSEKMREGKIMEVVDRRLMAENGGRGADEREVMRLAYVGLWCIQERARMRPSMAQVLEMLEGRVVVEEPPDTKMVVVDLLSIDDDDPAAPQLAAFSVGDDNSNCNTTSSMYSSAVSVLTSGSSNAGCSSSLCQSKKSNLDCLTTKENCVGYYNGYGARTVRRAFEFGRTYVVRPKGRHQATVVWLHGLGDNGSSWSQLLETLPLSNIKWICPTAPTQPISVFGGFPSTAWFDVEDLSEDASDDLEGLDSAASHVANLLANEPADIKIGVGGFSMGAAAALYSATCFISGKYGNDNPFPVNISAVVGLSGWLPCAKILRNKIEGVAEATRRASSLPILLCHGKVDDVVIYKFGEKSSQVLSSTGFQDVTFKSYSALGHYTIPEEMDAVCAWLKSKLSLDDTSLDNGV
;
A
#
# COMPACT_ATOMS: atom_id res chain seq x y z
N MET A 1 3.10 8.32 40.47
CA MET A 1 3.70 9.42 41.26
C MET A 1 2.65 10.09 42.15
N GLU A 2 1.44 10.34 41.64
CA GLU A 2 0.32 10.94 42.40
C GLU A 2 -0.21 10.09 43.58
N ASP A 3 -0.14 8.76 43.50
CA ASP A 3 -0.65 7.87 44.56
C ASP A 3 0.21 7.85 45.81
N ALA A 4 1.53 7.97 45.67
CA ALA A 4 2.44 8.04 46.80
C ALA A 4 2.24 9.36 47.56
N LEU A 5 2.12 10.47 46.83
CA LEU A 5 1.89 11.80 47.40
C LEU A 5 0.59 11.86 48.21
N ALA A 6 -0.50 11.30 47.68
CA ALA A 6 -1.78 11.30 48.37
C ALA A 6 -1.81 10.45 49.65
N ASN A 7 -1.12 9.30 49.65
CA ASN A 7 -0.99 8.47 50.85
C ASN A 7 -0.13 9.18 51.91
N ILE A 8 0.93 9.88 51.51
CA ILE A 8 1.79 10.68 52.41
C ILE A 8 0.97 11.79 53.07
N ILE A 9 0.14 12.51 52.30
CA ILE A 9 -0.73 13.59 52.82
C ILE A 9 -1.76 13.04 53.83
N ALA A 10 -2.38 11.90 53.53
CA ALA A 10 -3.36 11.28 54.44
C ALA A 10 -2.73 10.80 55.75
N VAL A 11 -1.51 10.24 55.70
CA VAL A 11 -0.78 9.81 56.90
C VAL A 11 -0.35 11.03 57.73
N SER A 12 0.17 12.07 57.08
CA SER A 12 0.61 13.32 57.75
C SER A 12 -0.55 14.03 58.45
N THR A 13 -1.74 14.06 57.84
CA THR A 13 -2.93 14.69 58.43
C THR A 13 -3.46 13.92 59.65
N VAL A 14 -3.50 12.58 59.61
CA VAL A 14 -3.91 11.75 60.75
C VAL A 14 -2.93 11.91 61.92
N LEU A 15 -1.61 11.91 61.66
CA LEU A 15 -0.59 12.11 62.70
C LEU A 15 -0.72 13.49 63.38
N SER A 16 -0.94 14.55 62.59
CA SER A 16 -1.15 15.90 63.12
C SER A 16 -2.39 16.00 64.01
N LEU A 17 -3.50 15.33 63.65
CA LEU A 17 -4.72 15.31 64.44
C LEU A 17 -4.57 14.49 65.74
N LEU A 18 -3.83 13.38 65.70
CA LEU A 18 -3.50 12.61 66.90
C LEU A 18 -2.63 13.42 67.87
N LEU A 19 -1.64 14.16 67.33
CA LEU A 19 -0.80 15.06 68.14
C LEU A 19 -1.64 16.17 68.78
N LEU A 20 -2.59 16.74 68.03
CA LEU A 20 -3.52 17.75 68.54
C LEU A 20 -4.35 17.23 69.72
N ILE A 21 -4.84 15.99 69.65
CA ILE A 21 -5.58 15.34 70.75
C ILE A 21 -4.68 15.18 71.99
N ILE A 22 -3.41 14.80 71.81
CA ILE A 22 -2.46 14.64 72.93
C ILE A 22 -2.14 16.00 73.57
N VAL A 23 -1.85 17.02 72.77
CA VAL A 23 -1.53 18.37 73.27
C VAL A 23 -2.73 18.97 74.01
N THR A 24 -3.93 18.88 73.43
CA THR A 24 -5.16 19.38 74.06
C THR A 24 -5.52 18.60 75.33
N ARG A 25 -5.18 17.32 75.41
CA ARG A 25 -5.33 16.52 76.64
C ARG A 25 -4.46 17.07 77.78
N ILE A 26 -3.22 17.45 77.48
CA ILE A 26 -2.25 17.94 78.46
C ILE A 26 -2.61 19.36 78.92
N THR A 27 -3.09 20.23 78.01
CA THR A 27 -3.33 21.65 78.31
C THR A 27 -4.72 21.94 78.90
N LEU A 28 -5.76 21.21 78.47
CA LEU A 28 -7.15 21.53 78.81
C LEU A 28 -7.78 20.57 79.83
N HIS A 29 -7.05 19.52 80.25
CA HIS A 29 -7.53 18.46 81.16
C HIS A 29 -8.93 17.91 80.74
N LEU A 30 -9.70 17.29 81.64
CA LEU A 30 -11.04 16.72 81.36
C LEU A 30 -12.14 17.80 81.24
N SER A 31 -11.89 18.89 80.52
CA SER A 31 -12.85 19.98 80.33
C SER A 31 -13.85 19.71 79.20
N LYS A 32 -14.97 20.44 79.19
CA LYS A 32 -15.97 20.37 78.10
C LYS A 32 -15.35 20.75 76.74
N ALA A 33 -14.38 21.67 76.73
CA ALA A 33 -13.67 22.09 75.53
C ALA A 33 -12.79 20.95 74.96
N PHE A 34 -12.15 20.15 75.82
CA PHE A 34 -11.37 18.98 75.41
C PHE A 34 -12.24 17.95 74.67
N PHE A 35 -13.42 17.62 75.22
CA PHE A 35 -14.31 16.65 74.58
C PHE A 35 -14.84 17.11 73.22
N LEU A 36 -15.10 18.41 73.03
CA LEU A 36 -15.51 18.99 71.74
C LEU A 36 -14.41 18.89 70.69
N ILE A 37 -13.17 19.23 71.04
CA ILE A 37 -12.02 19.18 70.12
C ILE A 37 -11.64 17.74 69.79
N CYS A 38 -11.71 16.83 70.77
CA CYS A 38 -11.46 15.42 70.55
C CYS A 38 -12.50 14.79 69.61
N GLY A 39 -13.79 15.13 69.81
CA GLY A 39 -14.88 14.66 68.94
C GLY A 39 -14.73 15.12 67.48
N SER A 40 -14.36 16.39 67.26
CA SER A 40 -14.15 16.91 65.89
C SER A 40 -12.92 16.28 65.22
N ALA A 41 -11.81 16.11 65.95
CA ALA A 41 -10.60 15.47 65.44
C ALA A 41 -10.84 14.00 65.05
N ILE A 42 -11.58 13.25 65.86
CA ILE A 42 -11.94 11.85 65.56
C ILE A 42 -12.83 11.77 64.30
N SER A 43 -13.79 12.69 64.14
CA SER A 43 -14.66 12.74 62.95
C SER A 43 -13.86 12.94 61.66
N VAL A 44 -12.87 13.85 61.67
CA VAL A 44 -12.00 14.09 60.52
C VAL A 44 -11.11 12.87 60.21
N ILE A 45 -10.58 12.19 61.25
CA ILE A 45 -9.81 10.96 61.06
C ILE A 45 -10.67 9.89 60.37
N ILE A 46 -11.92 9.69 60.81
CA ILE A 46 -12.85 8.74 60.20
C ILE A 46 -13.13 9.10 58.73
N ALA A 47 -13.34 10.38 58.42
CA ALA A 47 -13.57 10.83 57.05
C ALA A 47 -12.36 10.54 56.12
N VAL A 48 -11.13 10.73 56.59
CA VAL A 48 -9.90 10.40 55.84
C VAL A 48 -9.81 8.91 55.55
N PHE A 49 -10.13 8.05 56.54
CA PHE A 49 -10.15 6.60 56.33
C PHE A 49 -11.22 6.16 55.32
N ILE A 50 -12.43 6.73 55.39
CA ILE A 50 -13.51 6.45 54.42
C ILE A 50 -13.09 6.84 53.01
N TRP A 51 -12.49 8.03 52.83
CA TRP A 51 -11.98 8.49 51.53
C TRP A 51 -10.90 7.56 50.96
N LEU A 52 -9.96 7.08 51.79
CA LEU A 52 -8.93 6.12 51.37
C LEU A 52 -9.53 4.78 50.92
N ILE A 53 -10.57 4.30 51.60
CA ILE A 53 -11.27 3.05 51.26
C ILE A 53 -11.97 3.19 49.90
N ILE A 54 -12.76 4.25 49.70
CA ILE A 54 -13.46 4.53 48.45
C ILE A 54 -12.48 4.65 47.29
N ARG A 55 -11.38 5.40 47.49
CA ARG A 55 -10.33 5.58 46.48
C ARG A 55 -9.63 4.27 46.15
N ARG A 56 -9.30 3.42 47.14
CA ARG A 56 -8.71 2.09 46.90
C ARG A 56 -9.65 1.20 46.10
N HIS A 57 -10.94 1.23 46.40
CA HIS A 57 -11.94 0.46 45.66
C HIS A 57 -12.06 0.93 44.21
N TYR A 58 -12.11 2.25 43.98
CA TYR A 58 -12.16 2.84 42.64
C TYR A 58 -10.90 2.51 41.82
N ASN A 59 -9.70 2.67 42.41
CA ASN A 59 -8.45 2.37 41.73
C ASN A 59 -8.28 0.86 41.43
N ARG A 60 -8.75 -0.04 42.30
CA ARG A 60 -8.77 -1.48 42.01
C ARG A 60 -9.73 -1.82 40.87
N SER A 61 -10.94 -1.26 40.90
CA SER A 61 -11.95 -1.49 39.86
C SER A 61 -11.49 -0.97 38.50
N ARG A 62 -10.85 0.20 38.47
CA ARG A 62 -10.25 0.77 37.26
C ARG A 62 -9.13 -0.10 36.69
N LYS A 63 -8.20 -0.58 37.54
CA LYS A 63 -7.11 -1.49 37.10
C LYS A 63 -7.64 -2.81 36.56
N GLN A 64 -8.70 -3.35 37.15
CA GLN A 64 -9.36 -4.57 36.67
C GLN A 64 -10.03 -4.34 35.31
N LEU A 65 -10.73 -3.21 35.12
CA LEU A 65 -11.36 -2.84 33.85
C LEU A 65 -10.34 -2.56 32.73
N GLU A 66 -9.21 -1.92 33.06
CA GLU A 66 -8.09 -1.73 32.14
C GLU A 66 -7.48 -3.09 31.75
N SER A 67 -7.29 -4.02 32.70
CA SER A 67 -6.77 -5.36 32.39
C SER A 67 -7.72 -6.21 31.54
N LYS A 68 -9.03 -6.08 31.76
CA LYS A 68 -10.07 -6.80 31.02
C LYS A 68 -10.22 -6.28 29.59
N HIS A 69 -10.17 -4.96 29.39
CA HIS A 69 -10.12 -4.37 28.04
C HIS A 69 -8.83 -4.75 27.28
N VAL A 70 -7.69 -4.86 27.97
CA VAL A 70 -6.43 -5.28 27.34
C VAL A 70 -6.45 -6.78 26.99
N SER A 71 -7.09 -7.63 27.79
CA SER A 71 -7.25 -9.06 27.46
C SER A 71 -8.26 -9.28 26.35
N GLU A 72 -9.45 -8.66 26.41
CA GLU A 72 -10.47 -8.74 25.35
C GLU A 72 -9.93 -8.13 24.04
N GLY A 73 -9.18 -7.02 24.10
CA GLY A 73 -8.50 -6.43 22.95
C GLY A 73 -7.31 -7.24 22.41
N ARG A 74 -6.75 -8.18 23.18
CA ARG A 74 -5.78 -9.17 22.68
C ARG A 74 -6.50 -10.34 22.02
N GLU A 75 -7.57 -10.83 22.62
CA GLU A 75 -8.36 -11.97 22.13
C GLU A 75 -9.04 -11.64 20.78
N LEU A 76 -9.71 -10.48 20.68
CA LEU A 76 -10.27 -9.96 19.43
C LEU A 76 -9.19 -9.73 18.35
N ARG A 77 -7.99 -9.30 18.75
CA ARG A 77 -6.87 -9.11 17.81
C ARG A 77 -6.32 -10.44 17.32
N ILE A 78 -6.30 -11.47 18.16
CA ILE A 78 -5.92 -12.84 17.77
C ILE A 78 -6.95 -13.36 16.75
N GLU A 79 -8.24 -13.20 17.01
CA GLU A 79 -9.32 -13.62 16.09
C GLU A 79 -9.29 -12.84 14.76
N TYR A 80 -9.13 -11.51 14.80
CA TYR A 80 -8.95 -10.70 13.58
C TYR A 80 -7.66 -11.02 12.83
N SER A 81 -6.56 -11.29 13.54
CA SER A 81 -5.29 -11.71 12.93
C SER A 81 -5.41 -13.10 12.30
N PHE A 82 -6.23 -13.98 12.87
CA PHE A 82 -6.56 -15.28 12.32
C PHE A 82 -7.36 -15.12 11.01
N LEU A 83 -8.43 -14.33 11.02
CA LEU A 83 -9.21 -14.04 9.80
C LEU A 83 -8.35 -13.35 8.73
N ARG A 84 -7.44 -12.46 9.13
CA ARG A 84 -6.51 -11.78 8.22
C ARG A 84 -5.47 -12.75 7.63
N LYS A 85 -4.95 -13.69 8.43
CA LYS A 85 -4.08 -14.79 7.97
C LYS A 85 -4.81 -15.71 6.99
N VAL A 86 -6.09 -16.01 7.24
CA VAL A 86 -6.95 -16.81 6.34
C VAL A 86 -7.25 -16.05 5.04
N ALA A 87 -7.46 -14.74 5.10
CA ALA A 87 -7.70 -13.88 3.94
C ALA A 87 -6.43 -13.46 3.18
N GLY A 88 -5.24 -13.87 3.62
CA GLY A 88 -3.96 -13.54 2.97
C GLY A 88 -3.57 -12.06 3.06
N VAL A 89 -4.19 -11.27 3.93
CA VAL A 89 -3.95 -9.82 4.02
C VAL A 89 -2.77 -9.52 4.97
N PRO A 90 -1.87 -8.57 4.66
CA PRO A 90 -0.72 -8.25 5.52
C PRO A 90 -1.13 -7.70 6.89
N THR A 91 -0.55 -8.20 7.99
CA THR A 91 -0.83 -7.75 9.37
C THR A 91 -0.05 -6.50 9.75
N LYS A 92 -0.66 -5.56 10.49
CA LYS A 92 0.05 -4.41 11.05
C LYS A 92 0.72 -4.79 12.38
N PHE A 93 2.04 -4.87 12.40
CA PHE A 93 2.83 -5.17 13.59
C PHE A 93 3.17 -3.90 14.38
N ARG A 94 3.26 -4.00 15.70
CA ARG A 94 3.87 -2.96 16.54
C ARG A 94 5.39 -3.05 16.44
N TYR A 95 6.07 -1.93 16.64
CA TYR A 95 7.53 -1.89 16.59
C TYR A 95 8.20 -2.82 17.61
N ASN A 96 7.69 -2.87 18.85
CA ASN A 96 8.25 -3.74 19.88
C ASN A 96 8.16 -5.23 19.48
N GLU A 97 7.13 -5.64 18.74
CA GLU A 97 7.00 -7.03 18.26
C GLU A 97 8.09 -7.34 17.22
N ILE A 98 8.41 -6.38 16.35
CA ILE A 98 9.48 -6.52 15.36
C ILE A 98 10.87 -6.50 16.02
N GLU A 99 11.07 -5.61 17.00
CA GLU A 99 12.31 -5.50 17.75
C GLU A 99 12.60 -6.78 18.55
N GLU A 100 11.59 -7.32 19.24
CA GLU A 100 11.68 -8.59 19.96
C GLU A 100 11.92 -9.76 19.00
N ALA A 101 11.13 -9.85 17.91
CA ALA A 101 11.26 -10.92 16.93
C ALA A 101 12.65 -10.97 16.27
N THR A 102 13.30 -9.82 16.09
CA THR A 102 14.62 -9.71 15.45
C THR A 102 15.79 -9.66 16.43
N ASP A 103 15.53 -9.86 17.73
CA ASP A 103 16.51 -9.72 18.81
C ASP A 103 17.29 -8.39 18.70
N ASN A 104 16.55 -7.27 18.69
CA ASN A 104 17.08 -5.92 18.49
C ASN A 104 17.84 -5.76 17.15
N PHE A 105 17.32 -6.35 16.07
CA PHE A 105 17.90 -6.29 14.72
C PHE A 105 19.35 -6.82 14.65
N GLN A 106 19.71 -7.80 15.46
CA GLN A 106 21.07 -8.35 15.49
C GLN A 106 21.35 -9.31 14.32
N ALA A 107 20.36 -10.10 13.90
CA ALA A 107 20.52 -11.16 12.92
C ALA A 107 20.42 -10.64 11.47
N LEU A 108 21.41 -9.86 11.02
CA LEU A 108 21.48 -9.34 9.65
C LEU A 108 21.56 -10.48 8.61
N ILE A 109 20.51 -10.64 7.79
CA ILE A 109 20.52 -11.53 6.63
C ILE A 109 21.08 -10.81 5.43
N GLY A 110 20.76 -9.54 5.19
CA GLY A 110 21.27 -8.84 4.01
C GLY A 110 21.16 -7.33 4.01
N ARG A 111 21.96 -6.68 3.17
CA ARG A 111 22.06 -5.21 3.11
C ARG A 111 22.24 -4.74 1.68
N GLY A 112 21.33 -3.88 1.22
CA GLY A 112 21.37 -3.29 -0.11
C GLY A 112 21.37 -1.77 -0.09
N GLY A 113 21.15 -1.16 -1.26
CA GLY A 113 21.23 0.30 -1.43
C GLY A 113 20.12 1.08 -0.72
N SER A 114 18.95 0.49 -0.56
CA SER A 114 17.74 1.16 -0.02
C SER A 114 17.12 0.50 1.21
N ALA A 115 17.51 -0.74 1.55
CA ALA A 115 17.01 -1.42 2.73
C ALA A 115 18.07 -2.29 3.41
N THR A 116 17.73 -2.82 4.58
CA THR A 116 18.49 -3.84 5.32
C THR A 116 17.52 -4.93 5.80
N VAL A 117 17.85 -6.21 5.68
CA VAL A 117 16.97 -7.33 6.04
C VAL A 117 17.54 -8.12 7.21
N PHE A 118 16.70 -8.39 8.19
CA PHE A 118 17.03 -9.12 9.41
C PHE A 118 16.21 -10.41 9.52
N LYS A 119 16.81 -11.46 10.08
CA LYS A 119 16.09 -12.66 10.46
C LYS A 119 15.34 -12.37 11.76
N GLY A 120 14.13 -12.88 11.85
CA GLY A 120 13.40 -12.92 13.10
C GLY A 120 12.59 -14.19 13.30
N ILE A 121 12.04 -14.32 14.49
CA ILE A 121 11.09 -15.35 14.87
C ILE A 121 9.94 -14.64 15.58
N LEU A 122 8.73 -14.71 15.03
CA LEU A 122 7.55 -14.15 15.67
C LEU A 122 7.17 -14.94 16.93
N THR A 123 6.32 -14.37 17.77
CA THR A 123 5.86 -15.00 19.04
C THR A 123 5.14 -16.34 18.84
N ASP A 124 4.56 -16.57 17.65
CA ASP A 124 3.93 -17.83 17.26
C ASP A 124 4.92 -18.88 16.72
N GLY A 125 6.22 -18.58 16.72
CA GLY A 125 7.29 -19.44 16.22
C GLY A 125 7.57 -19.32 14.72
N THR A 126 6.81 -18.51 13.98
CA THR A 126 7.02 -18.32 12.54
C THR A 126 8.37 -17.63 12.28
N SER A 127 9.23 -18.23 11.47
CA SER A 127 10.47 -17.58 11.05
C SER A 127 10.21 -16.56 9.95
N VAL A 128 10.74 -15.35 10.14
CA VAL A 128 10.44 -14.20 9.27
C VAL A 128 11.71 -13.49 8.80
N ALA A 129 11.59 -12.83 7.64
CA ALA A 129 12.55 -11.86 7.14
C ALA A 129 11.97 -10.45 7.27
N VAL A 130 12.62 -9.61 8.07
CA VAL A 130 12.20 -8.23 8.33
C VAL A 130 13.05 -7.28 7.49
N LYS A 131 12.45 -6.73 6.42
CA LYS A 131 13.05 -5.72 5.55
C LYS A 131 12.82 -4.33 6.18
N CYS A 132 13.90 -3.72 6.65
CA CYS A 132 13.97 -2.36 7.17
C CYS A 132 14.36 -1.39 6.04
N ILE A 133 13.44 -0.53 5.64
CA ILE A 133 13.64 0.50 4.62
C ILE A 133 13.96 1.80 5.36
N GLY A 134 15.24 2.21 5.34
CA GLY A 134 15.79 3.20 6.25
C GLY A 134 16.50 4.36 5.56
N THR A 135 16.38 5.55 6.15
CA THR A 135 16.76 6.82 5.53
C THR A 135 17.62 7.64 6.49
N ASN A 136 18.93 7.51 6.33
CA ASN A 136 19.86 8.50 6.85
C ASN A 136 19.98 9.61 5.79
N GLY A 137 19.23 10.71 5.99
CA GLY A 137 19.20 11.91 5.13
C GLY A 137 17.81 12.24 4.58
N THR A 138 17.46 13.53 4.49
CA THR A 138 16.15 14.06 4.08
C THR A 138 15.72 13.60 2.69
N ASP A 139 16.64 13.55 1.71
CA ASP A 139 16.34 13.12 0.33
C ASP A 139 16.09 11.60 0.21
N LYS A 140 16.51 10.82 1.22
CA LYS A 140 16.30 9.37 1.24
C LYS A 140 14.92 9.01 1.79
N VAL A 141 14.31 9.86 2.62
CA VAL A 141 12.98 9.67 3.24
C VAL A 141 11.92 9.45 2.16
N ASP A 142 11.83 10.38 1.19
CA ASP A 142 10.85 10.31 0.10
C ASP A 142 11.06 9.10 -0.82
N ARG A 143 12.31 8.66 -0.99
CA ARG A 143 12.62 7.49 -1.81
C ARG A 143 12.24 6.19 -1.10
N GLY A 144 12.58 6.06 0.17
CA GLY A 144 12.21 4.89 0.98
C GLY A 144 10.71 4.74 1.14
N ASP A 145 9.98 5.84 1.31
CA ASP A 145 8.52 5.82 1.37
C ASP A 145 7.88 5.43 0.02
N LYS A 146 8.45 5.87 -1.11
CA LYS A 146 8.00 5.43 -2.44
C LYS A 146 8.22 3.94 -2.65
N GLU A 147 9.39 3.41 -2.29
CA GLU A 147 9.71 1.98 -2.42
C GLU A 147 8.81 1.13 -1.51
N PHE A 148 8.62 1.54 -0.25
CA PHE A 148 7.69 0.90 0.67
C PHE A 148 6.26 0.85 0.12
N ARG A 149 5.75 1.97 -0.40
CA ARG A 149 4.41 2.04 -0.97
C ARG A 149 4.26 1.21 -2.24
N SER A 150 5.25 1.23 -3.12
CA SER A 150 5.25 0.40 -4.34
C SER A 150 5.18 -1.07 -3.97
N GLU A 151 5.99 -1.50 -3.02
CA GLU A 151 6.07 -2.89 -2.59
C GLU A 151 4.76 -3.35 -1.95
N VAL A 152 4.21 -2.57 -1.00
CA VAL A 152 2.90 -2.87 -0.39
C VAL A 152 1.79 -2.89 -1.44
N ALA A 153 1.72 -1.91 -2.34
CA ALA A 153 0.68 -1.86 -3.36
C ALA A 153 0.74 -3.04 -4.34
N ALA A 154 1.94 -3.50 -4.68
CA ALA A 154 2.13 -4.61 -5.61
C ALA A 154 1.87 -5.99 -4.98
N ILE A 155 2.31 -6.22 -3.74
CA ILE A 155 2.30 -7.57 -3.13
C ILE A 155 1.17 -7.81 -2.12
N ALA A 156 0.53 -6.76 -1.55
CA ALA A 156 -0.42 -6.92 -0.46
C ALA A 156 -1.71 -7.68 -0.82
N SER A 157 -2.06 -7.75 -2.10
CA SER A 157 -3.25 -8.45 -2.60
C SER A 157 -2.92 -9.61 -3.54
N VAL A 158 -1.62 -9.93 -3.67
CA VAL A 158 -1.12 -10.96 -4.56
C VAL A 158 -0.81 -12.22 -3.77
N GLN A 159 -1.36 -13.36 -4.20
CA GLN A 159 -1.14 -14.64 -3.57
C GLN A 159 -0.86 -15.70 -4.63
N HIS A 160 0.38 -16.19 -4.66
CA HIS A 160 0.81 -17.23 -5.58
C HIS A 160 1.96 -18.03 -4.93
N VAL A 161 2.02 -19.34 -5.22
CA VAL A 161 2.99 -20.25 -4.60
C VAL A 161 4.45 -19.91 -4.92
N ASN A 162 4.70 -19.27 -6.06
CA ASN A 162 6.03 -18.83 -6.50
C ASN A 162 6.31 -17.33 -6.26
N LEU A 163 5.52 -16.66 -5.41
CA LEU A 163 5.72 -15.25 -5.03
C LEU A 163 5.94 -15.12 -3.53
N VAL A 164 6.79 -14.18 -3.13
CA VAL A 164 7.06 -13.94 -1.72
C VAL A 164 5.79 -13.48 -1.01
N ARG A 165 5.48 -14.10 0.12
CA ARG A 165 4.30 -13.73 0.92
C ARG A 165 4.65 -12.62 1.90
N LEU A 166 3.95 -11.49 1.78
CA LEU A 166 4.02 -10.39 2.74
C LEU A 166 3.12 -10.70 3.94
N LEU A 167 3.73 -11.02 5.08
CA LEU A 167 3.04 -11.30 6.33
C LEU A 167 2.48 -10.05 6.98
N GLY A 168 3.15 -8.93 6.77
CA GLY A 168 2.75 -7.68 7.39
C GLY A 168 3.77 -6.56 7.26
N TYR A 169 3.45 -5.47 7.94
CA TYR A 169 4.24 -4.25 7.92
C TYR A 169 4.20 -3.56 9.28
N CYS A 170 5.21 -2.73 9.55
CA CYS A 170 5.25 -1.85 10.71
C CYS A 170 5.66 -0.45 10.26
N ILE A 171 4.84 0.53 10.63
CA ILE A 171 5.05 1.95 10.34
C ILE A 171 5.01 2.68 11.68
N VAL A 172 6.10 3.35 12.01
CA VAL A 172 6.19 4.23 13.18
C VAL A 172 6.61 5.62 12.72
N PRO A 173 5.91 6.69 13.15
CA PRO A 173 6.32 8.06 12.87
C PRO A 173 7.77 8.32 13.29
N GLY A 174 8.56 8.95 12.43
CA GLY A 174 9.97 9.26 12.71
C GLY A 174 10.94 8.08 12.71
N ARG A 175 10.51 6.87 12.31
CA ARG A 175 11.36 5.67 12.19
C ARG A 175 11.33 5.09 10.77
N PRO A 176 12.30 4.21 10.43
CA PRO A 176 12.27 3.40 9.21
C PRO A 176 10.94 2.65 9.03
N ARG A 177 10.63 2.28 7.79
CA ARG A 177 9.49 1.42 7.49
C ARG A 177 9.95 -0.03 7.52
N TYR A 178 9.09 -0.92 7.98
CA TYR A 178 9.40 -2.34 8.08
C TYR A 178 8.37 -3.17 7.31
N LEU A 179 8.85 -4.14 6.53
CA LEU A 179 8.05 -5.16 5.86
C LEU A 179 8.48 -6.53 6.38
N VAL A 180 7.51 -7.40 6.64
CA VAL A 180 7.71 -8.72 7.24
C VAL A 180 7.29 -9.78 6.24
N TYR A 181 8.23 -10.65 5.86
CA TYR A 181 8.03 -11.74 4.91
C TYR A 181 8.28 -13.09 5.56
N ASP A 182 7.83 -14.16 4.91
CA ASP A 182 8.31 -15.51 5.23
C ASP A 182 9.83 -15.59 5.06
N PHE A 183 10.51 -16.25 6.00
CA PHE A 183 11.95 -16.51 5.89
C PHE A 183 12.21 -17.71 4.96
N LEU A 184 13.05 -17.51 3.95
CA LEU A 184 13.43 -18.56 2.99
C LEU A 184 14.87 -19.03 3.26
N PRO A 185 15.06 -20.27 3.73
CA PRO A 185 16.35 -20.71 4.30
C PRO A 185 17.44 -20.96 3.26
N ASN A 186 17.10 -21.29 2.02
CA ASN A 186 18.07 -21.54 0.96
C ASN A 186 18.56 -20.25 0.28
N GLY A 187 18.06 -19.08 0.69
CA GLY A 187 18.54 -17.79 0.19
C GLY A 187 18.23 -17.57 -1.29
N SER A 188 19.03 -16.75 -1.96
CA SER A 188 18.84 -16.32 -3.36
C SER A 188 19.52 -17.23 -4.38
N LEU A 189 18.96 -17.29 -5.58
CA LEU A 189 19.43 -18.11 -6.69
C LEU A 189 20.89 -17.79 -7.10
N ASP A 190 21.30 -16.53 -7.02
CA ASP A 190 22.67 -16.10 -7.37
C ASP A 190 23.74 -16.87 -6.59
N ALA A 191 23.48 -17.20 -5.32
CA ALA A 191 24.37 -17.95 -4.46
C ALA A 191 24.58 -19.41 -4.92
N TRP A 192 23.65 -19.95 -5.71
CA TRP A 192 23.66 -21.33 -6.19
C TRP A 192 24.13 -21.46 -7.65
N ILE A 193 23.89 -20.44 -8.48
CA ILE A 193 24.23 -20.48 -9.91
C ILE A 193 25.55 -19.81 -10.23
N PHE A 194 26.11 -18.95 -9.37
CA PHE A 194 27.43 -18.37 -9.61
C PHE A 194 28.51 -19.04 -8.75
N PRO A 195 29.76 -19.11 -9.22
CA PRO A 195 30.86 -19.59 -8.40
C PRO A 195 31.10 -18.65 -7.20
N PRO A 196 31.51 -19.19 -6.04
CA PRO A 196 31.89 -18.36 -4.89
C PRO A 196 32.99 -17.36 -5.30
N ARG A 197 32.84 -16.10 -4.91
CA ARG A 197 33.91 -15.11 -5.08
C ARG A 197 35.10 -15.51 -4.22
N GLU A 198 36.28 -15.69 -4.82
CA GLU A 198 37.54 -15.73 -4.10
C GLU A 198 37.76 -14.37 -3.41
N GLU A 199 37.45 -14.27 -2.11
CA GLU A 199 37.83 -13.10 -1.31
C GLU A 199 39.34 -13.13 -1.08
N ASN A 200 40.08 -12.39 -1.91
CA ASN A 200 41.54 -12.16 -1.79
C ASN A 200 41.92 -11.30 -0.57
N ASN A 201 41.40 -11.58 0.63
CA ASN A 201 41.89 -10.97 1.87
C ASN A 201 41.79 -11.97 3.03
N PHE A 202 42.92 -12.60 3.34
CA PHE A 202 43.20 -13.21 4.63
C PHE A 202 43.01 -12.15 5.74
N ASN A 203 41.86 -12.14 6.40
CA ASN A 203 41.71 -11.46 7.68
C ASN A 203 41.41 -12.51 8.76
N PRO A 204 42.40 -12.86 9.61
CA PRO A 204 42.31 -13.99 10.53
C PRO A 204 41.34 -13.76 11.71
N ASN A 205 40.77 -12.56 11.87
CA ASN A 205 39.89 -12.20 12.99
C ASN A 205 38.39 -12.12 12.65
N ARG A 206 37.94 -12.60 11.48
CA ARG A 206 36.50 -12.79 11.23
C ARG A 206 36.05 -14.15 11.78
N ASN A 207 35.38 -14.10 12.93
CA ASN A 207 34.83 -15.23 13.68
C ASN A 207 34.46 -16.45 12.83
N ILE A 208 35.08 -17.57 13.19
CA ILE A 208 35.00 -18.92 12.62
C ILE A 208 33.56 -19.48 12.57
N SER A 209 32.61 -18.84 13.26
CA SER A 209 31.18 -19.23 13.30
C SER A 209 30.39 -18.95 12.01
N ARG A 210 30.93 -18.19 11.04
CA ARG A 210 30.27 -17.93 9.74
C ARG A 210 30.63 -18.92 8.62
N ARG A 211 31.64 -19.79 8.83
CA ARG A 211 32.09 -20.77 7.81
C ARG A 211 31.27 -22.06 7.78
N THR A 212 30.42 -22.34 8.77
CA THR A 212 29.82 -23.68 8.94
C THR A 212 28.57 -23.96 8.10
N ASN A 213 28.04 -23.02 7.30
CA ASN A 213 26.80 -23.24 6.54
C ASN A 213 26.82 -22.81 5.06
N ARG A 214 27.95 -22.34 4.50
CA ARG A 214 28.06 -22.27 3.04
C ARG A 214 28.36 -23.67 2.51
N ARG A 215 27.31 -24.48 2.34
CA ARG A 215 27.40 -25.70 1.52
C ARG A 215 27.99 -25.26 0.17
N GLU A 216 28.97 -25.99 -0.31
CA GLU A 216 29.56 -25.91 -1.65
C GLU A 216 28.53 -26.33 -2.71
N GLY A 217 27.33 -25.72 -2.68
CA GLY A 217 26.17 -26.17 -3.42
C GLY A 217 26.08 -25.51 -4.78
N CYS A 218 26.30 -26.28 -5.84
CA CYS A 218 25.83 -25.96 -7.17
C CYS A 218 24.40 -26.50 -7.34
N LEU A 219 23.44 -25.69 -7.78
CA LEU A 219 22.09 -26.19 -8.09
C LEU A 219 22.19 -27.16 -9.28
N CYS A 220 21.73 -28.41 -9.13
CA CYS A 220 21.72 -29.38 -10.23
C CYS A 220 20.79 -28.94 -11.37
N TRP A 221 20.97 -29.53 -12.55
CA TRP A 221 20.24 -29.12 -13.75
C TRP A 221 18.72 -29.22 -13.60
N ASP A 222 18.20 -30.34 -13.07
CA ASP A 222 16.76 -30.54 -12.88
C ASP A 222 16.14 -29.44 -12.00
N LEU A 223 16.85 -29.01 -10.96
CA LEU A 223 16.42 -27.91 -10.11
C LEU A 223 16.52 -26.55 -10.81
N ARG A 224 17.55 -26.32 -11.65
CA ARG A 224 17.61 -25.10 -12.48
C ARG A 224 16.43 -25.03 -13.44
N TYR A 225 16.12 -26.12 -14.11
CA TYR A 225 14.98 -26.18 -15.03
C TYR A 225 13.65 -25.92 -14.30
N ARG A 226 13.48 -26.49 -13.10
CA ARG A 226 12.31 -26.23 -12.25
C ARG A 226 12.23 -24.76 -11.82
N VAL A 227 13.33 -24.18 -11.37
CA VAL A 227 13.40 -22.76 -10.99
C VAL A 227 13.00 -21.86 -12.17
N ALA A 228 13.45 -22.18 -13.38
CA ALA A 228 13.04 -21.45 -14.58
C ALA A 228 11.52 -21.49 -14.76
N GLN A 229 10.89 -22.67 -14.65
CA GLN A 229 9.44 -22.83 -14.75
C GLN A 229 8.68 -22.09 -13.63
N ASP A 230 9.15 -22.17 -12.39
CA ASP A 230 8.53 -21.54 -11.23
C ASP A 230 8.53 -20.01 -11.33
N VAL A 231 9.64 -19.42 -11.79
CA VAL A 231 9.72 -17.97 -12.06
C VAL A 231 8.81 -17.58 -13.23
N ALA A 232 8.71 -18.41 -14.27
CA ALA A 232 7.78 -18.15 -15.38
C ALA A 232 6.32 -18.14 -14.93
N LYS A 233 5.91 -19.07 -14.07
CA LYS A 233 4.57 -19.10 -13.46
C LYS A 233 4.29 -17.84 -12.65
N ALA A 234 5.23 -17.44 -11.80
CA ALA A 234 5.13 -16.22 -11.00
C ALA A 234 4.90 -14.97 -11.88
N LEU A 235 5.72 -14.77 -12.91
CA LEU A 235 5.60 -13.61 -13.79
C LEU A 235 4.34 -13.68 -14.67
N ALA A 236 3.96 -14.85 -15.16
CA ALA A 236 2.71 -15.03 -15.90
C ALA A 236 1.50 -14.62 -15.06
N TYR A 237 1.46 -15.04 -13.79
CA TYR A 237 0.43 -14.64 -12.83
C TYR A 237 0.38 -13.12 -12.65
N LEU A 238 1.54 -12.48 -12.41
CA LEU A 238 1.63 -11.02 -12.25
C LEU A 238 1.15 -10.24 -13.49
N HIS A 239 1.43 -10.76 -14.68
CA HIS A 239 1.13 -10.09 -15.94
C HIS A 239 -0.30 -10.30 -16.45
N HIS A 240 -0.89 -11.47 -16.19
CA HIS A 240 -2.14 -11.90 -16.81
C HIS A 240 -3.29 -12.13 -15.82
N ASP A 241 -3.00 -12.75 -14.68
CA ASP A 241 -4.03 -13.26 -13.76
C ASP A 241 -4.39 -12.27 -12.65
N CYS A 242 -3.51 -11.32 -12.34
CA CYS A 242 -3.79 -10.24 -11.41
C CYS A 242 -4.91 -9.30 -11.91
N ARG A 243 -5.66 -8.71 -10.95
CA ARG A 243 -6.73 -7.73 -11.24
C ARG A 243 -6.20 -6.50 -11.96
N SER A 244 -5.06 -5.98 -11.48
CA SER A 244 -4.23 -5.00 -12.17
C SER A 244 -2.95 -5.67 -12.61
N ARG A 245 -2.43 -5.34 -13.80
CA ARG A 245 -1.17 -5.92 -14.27
C ARG A 245 -0.04 -5.41 -13.38
N VAL A 246 0.78 -6.30 -12.84
CA VAL A 246 1.91 -5.95 -11.97
C VAL A 246 3.20 -6.14 -12.75
N LEU A 247 3.94 -5.06 -12.98
CA LEU A 247 5.27 -5.09 -13.56
C LEU A 247 6.30 -5.23 -12.42
N HIS A 248 7.10 -6.29 -12.42
CA HIS A 248 8.06 -6.56 -11.35
C HIS A 248 9.24 -5.57 -11.40
N LEU A 249 9.80 -5.37 -12.59
CA LEU A 249 10.80 -4.36 -12.96
C LEU A 249 12.21 -4.55 -12.39
N ASP A 250 12.43 -5.53 -11.49
CA ASP A 250 13.75 -5.92 -11.00
C ASP A 250 13.95 -7.45 -10.97
N VAL A 251 13.58 -8.15 -12.05
CA VAL A 251 13.78 -9.61 -12.17
C VAL A 251 15.27 -9.92 -12.36
N LYS A 252 15.88 -10.59 -11.38
CA LYS A 252 17.30 -10.98 -11.37
C LYS A 252 17.55 -12.13 -10.40
N PRO A 253 18.68 -12.87 -10.49
CA PRO A 253 18.95 -14.02 -9.63
C PRO A 253 18.95 -13.69 -8.12
N GLU A 254 19.30 -12.47 -7.74
CA GLU A 254 19.31 -12.05 -6.34
C GLU A 254 17.91 -11.85 -5.74
N ASN A 255 16.91 -11.60 -6.59
CA ASN A 255 15.52 -11.40 -6.20
C ASN A 255 14.67 -12.68 -6.40
N ILE A 256 15.32 -13.79 -6.77
CA ILE A 256 14.69 -15.11 -6.85
C ILE A 256 15.20 -15.91 -5.66
N LEU A 257 14.35 -16.11 -4.66
CA LEU A 257 14.67 -16.85 -3.46
C LEU A 257 14.26 -18.32 -3.60
N LEU A 258 14.89 -19.19 -2.83
CA LEU A 258 14.63 -20.63 -2.84
C LEU A 258 14.06 -21.05 -1.48
N ASP A 259 12.92 -21.74 -1.51
CA ASP A 259 12.33 -22.36 -0.33
C ASP A 259 13.09 -23.63 0.10
N GLU A 260 12.62 -24.30 1.15
CA GLU A 260 13.23 -25.54 1.68
C GLU A 260 13.34 -26.67 0.63
N SER A 261 12.43 -26.71 -0.34
CA SER A 261 12.34 -27.71 -1.40
C SER A 261 12.97 -27.24 -2.72
N PHE A 262 13.68 -26.11 -2.70
CA PHE A 262 14.31 -25.47 -3.85
C PHE A 262 13.32 -25.02 -4.94
N HIS A 263 12.07 -24.74 -4.57
CA HIS A 263 11.13 -24.01 -5.43
C HIS A 263 11.49 -22.53 -5.45
N ALA A 264 11.29 -21.90 -6.62
CA ALA A 264 11.60 -20.50 -6.79
C ALA A 264 10.47 -19.60 -6.28
N ILE A 265 10.85 -18.58 -5.52
CA ILE A 265 9.98 -17.56 -4.95
C ILE A 265 10.49 -16.19 -5.40
N VAL A 266 9.74 -15.49 -6.26
CA VAL A 266 10.10 -14.15 -6.72
C VAL A 266 9.80 -13.13 -5.62
N ALA A 267 10.79 -12.29 -5.31
CA ALA A 267 10.78 -11.33 -4.22
C ALA A 267 11.24 -9.93 -4.66
N ASP A 268 11.11 -8.96 -3.74
CA ASP A 268 11.52 -7.56 -3.89
C ASP A 268 10.71 -6.75 -4.92
N PHE A 269 9.54 -6.26 -4.46
CA PHE A 269 8.61 -5.46 -5.28
C PHE A 269 8.84 -3.94 -5.12
N GLY A 270 10.00 -3.51 -4.61
CA GLY A 270 10.29 -2.11 -4.32
C GLY A 270 10.28 -1.19 -5.55
N LEU A 271 10.54 -1.75 -6.74
CA LEU A 271 10.48 -1.03 -8.02
C LEU A 271 9.20 -1.31 -8.82
N SER A 272 8.34 -2.20 -8.33
CA SER A 272 7.20 -2.68 -9.10
C SER A 272 6.16 -1.59 -9.36
N ARG A 273 5.41 -1.75 -10.45
CA ARG A 273 4.36 -0.82 -10.89
C ARG A 273 3.07 -1.55 -11.21
N LEU A 274 1.95 -0.92 -10.85
CA LEU A 274 0.62 -1.33 -11.29
C LEU A 274 0.33 -0.66 -12.63
N MET A 275 -0.18 -1.43 -13.58
CA MET A 275 -0.60 -0.99 -14.90
C MET A 275 -2.05 -1.41 -15.14
N GLY A 276 -2.85 -0.52 -15.72
CA GLY A 276 -4.21 -0.83 -16.15
C GLY A 276 -4.21 -1.90 -17.24
N LYS A 277 -5.27 -2.71 -17.35
CA LYS A 277 -5.35 -3.74 -18.40
C LYS A 277 -5.37 -3.15 -19.82
N ASP A 278 -5.90 -1.94 -19.95
CA ASP A 278 -6.03 -1.19 -21.21
C ASP A 278 -4.78 -0.34 -21.54
N GLU A 279 -3.82 -0.25 -20.62
CA GLU A 279 -2.56 0.49 -20.83
C GLU A 279 -1.53 -0.41 -21.52
N SER A 280 -0.91 0.11 -22.59
CA SER A 280 0.12 -0.62 -23.35
C SER A 280 1.53 -0.40 -22.82
N GLN A 281 1.79 0.75 -22.19
CA GLN A 281 3.11 1.14 -21.67
C GLN A 281 2.98 2.23 -20.61
N ILE A 282 3.94 2.28 -19.69
CA ILE A 282 4.07 3.33 -18.66
C ILE A 282 5.38 4.10 -18.90
N LEU A 283 5.31 5.43 -18.88
CA LEU A 283 6.50 6.28 -18.83
C LEU A 283 6.88 6.52 -17.36
N THR A 284 8.11 6.14 -17.00
CA THR A 284 8.62 6.32 -15.63
C THR A 284 10.13 6.56 -15.65
N THR A 285 10.66 7.18 -14.59
CA THR A 285 12.11 7.37 -14.44
C THR A 285 12.85 6.04 -14.50
N ILE A 286 13.96 5.98 -15.24
CA ILE A 286 14.78 4.76 -15.37
C ILE A 286 15.29 4.33 -14.00
N ARG A 287 14.88 3.15 -13.55
CA ARG A 287 15.30 2.53 -12.29
C ARG A 287 15.35 1.02 -12.44
N GLY A 288 16.46 0.38 -12.09
CA GLY A 288 16.59 -1.08 -12.11
C GLY A 288 18.05 -1.50 -12.21
N THR A 289 18.28 -2.80 -12.37
CA THR A 289 19.63 -3.37 -12.34
C THR A 289 20.25 -3.40 -13.74
N ARG A 290 21.39 -2.70 -13.93
CA ARG A 290 22.19 -2.73 -15.17
C ARG A 290 22.49 -4.18 -15.57
N GLY A 291 22.34 -4.49 -16.85
CA GLY A 291 22.48 -5.84 -17.40
C GLY A 291 21.17 -6.62 -17.52
N TYR A 292 20.13 -6.23 -16.77
CA TYR A 292 18.78 -6.82 -16.85
C TYR A 292 17.75 -5.85 -17.43
N LEU A 293 18.09 -4.56 -17.54
CA LEU A 293 17.22 -3.54 -18.14
C LEU A 293 17.02 -3.79 -19.64
N ALA A 294 15.76 -3.78 -20.06
CA ALA A 294 15.40 -3.91 -21.46
C ALA A 294 15.81 -2.67 -22.28
N PRO A 295 16.15 -2.83 -23.57
CA PRO A 295 16.58 -1.72 -24.42
C PRO A 295 15.58 -0.57 -24.48
N GLU A 296 14.28 -0.86 -24.58
CA GLU A 296 13.23 0.18 -24.63
C GLU A 296 13.17 1.02 -23.35
N TRP A 297 13.57 0.44 -22.22
CA TRP A 297 13.63 1.14 -20.95
C TRP A 297 14.83 2.10 -20.92
N LEU A 298 15.99 1.65 -21.41
CA LEU A 298 17.19 2.50 -21.53
C LEU A 298 17.00 3.65 -22.52
N LEU A 299 16.18 3.44 -23.55
CA LEU A 299 15.86 4.42 -24.58
C LEU A 299 14.64 5.30 -24.24
N GLU A 300 14.12 5.22 -23.00
CA GLU A 300 12.97 6.00 -22.50
C GLU A 300 11.68 5.86 -23.34
N ARG A 301 11.50 4.74 -24.04
CA ARG A 301 10.34 4.51 -24.93
C ARG A 301 9.09 4.00 -24.22
N GLY A 302 9.10 3.94 -22.90
CA GLY A 302 8.04 3.35 -22.06
C GLY A 302 8.29 1.89 -21.70
N ILE A 303 7.89 1.51 -20.49
CA ILE A 303 8.02 0.15 -19.95
C ILE A 303 6.70 -0.62 -20.06
N SER A 304 6.78 -1.93 -20.23
CA SER A 304 5.62 -2.84 -20.32
C SER A 304 5.95 -4.19 -19.67
N GLU A 305 5.02 -5.15 -19.72
CA GLU A 305 5.29 -6.53 -19.27
C GLU A 305 6.45 -7.18 -20.04
N LYS A 306 6.72 -6.72 -21.27
CA LYS A 306 7.83 -7.20 -22.08
C LYS A 306 9.20 -6.79 -21.53
N SER A 307 9.25 -5.79 -20.67
CA SER A 307 10.49 -5.40 -19.99
C SER A 307 10.89 -6.45 -18.94
N ASP A 308 9.92 -7.02 -18.21
CA ASP A 308 10.16 -8.17 -17.31
C ASP A 308 10.55 -9.43 -18.08
N VAL A 309 9.92 -9.67 -19.25
CA VAL A 309 10.26 -10.81 -20.13
C VAL A 309 11.74 -10.75 -20.53
N TYR A 310 12.25 -9.56 -20.87
CA TYR A 310 13.66 -9.38 -21.20
C TYR A 310 14.57 -9.71 -20.00
N SER A 311 14.27 -9.16 -18.82
CA SER A 311 15.03 -9.44 -17.60
C SER A 311 15.02 -10.93 -17.24
N TYR A 312 13.89 -11.61 -17.41
CA TYR A 312 13.77 -13.05 -17.24
C TYR A 312 14.61 -13.84 -18.24
N GLY A 313 14.63 -13.45 -19.51
CA GLY A 313 15.51 -14.04 -20.53
C GLY A 313 16.98 -13.96 -20.14
N MET A 314 17.41 -12.83 -19.58
CA MET A 314 18.77 -12.68 -19.05
C MET A 314 19.05 -13.68 -17.91
N VAL A 315 18.10 -13.87 -16.98
CA VAL A 315 18.23 -14.87 -15.89
C VAL A 315 18.38 -16.29 -16.45
N LEU A 316 17.56 -16.67 -17.44
CA LEU A 316 17.65 -18.00 -18.06
C LEU A 316 19.04 -18.30 -18.62
N LEU A 317 19.62 -17.33 -19.32
CA LEU A 317 20.96 -17.49 -19.89
C LEU A 317 22.00 -17.64 -18.77
N GLU A 318 21.92 -16.85 -17.69
CA GLU A 318 22.83 -17.00 -16.54
C GLU A 318 22.70 -18.36 -15.84
N MET A 319 21.50 -18.93 -15.79
CA MET A 319 21.27 -20.28 -15.27
C MET A 319 21.90 -21.36 -16.13
N ILE A 320 21.99 -21.18 -17.45
CA ILE A 320 22.69 -22.12 -18.34
C ILE A 320 24.21 -22.03 -18.08
N GLY A 321 24.76 -20.82 -18.10
CA GLY A 321 26.21 -20.61 -18.08
C GLY A 321 26.86 -20.62 -16.71
N GLY A 322 26.07 -20.46 -15.63
CA GLY A 322 26.59 -20.30 -14.28
C GLY A 322 27.51 -19.09 -14.12
N ARG A 323 27.32 -18.06 -14.95
CA ARG A 323 28.14 -16.85 -15.04
C ARG A 323 27.29 -15.64 -15.40
N ARG A 324 27.77 -14.44 -15.04
CA ARG A 324 27.07 -13.19 -15.37
C ARG A 324 27.05 -12.94 -16.86
N ASN A 325 25.97 -12.35 -17.35
CA ASN A 325 25.81 -12.05 -18.79
C ASN A 325 26.77 -10.97 -19.30
N THR A 326 27.24 -10.08 -18.44
CA THR A 326 28.16 -8.99 -18.77
C THR A 326 29.39 -9.07 -17.87
N VAL A 327 30.56 -9.31 -18.45
CA VAL A 327 31.84 -9.34 -17.72
C VAL A 327 32.84 -8.44 -18.43
N SER A 328 33.44 -7.50 -17.69
CA SER A 328 34.61 -6.75 -18.17
C SER A 328 35.86 -7.56 -17.87
N ARG A 329 36.60 -7.96 -18.91
CA ARG A 329 37.91 -8.61 -18.76
C ARG A 329 39.01 -7.63 -19.13
N THR A 330 39.91 -7.37 -18.18
CA THR A 330 41.13 -6.60 -18.44
C THR A 330 42.13 -7.50 -19.15
N VAL A 331 42.41 -7.23 -20.42
CA VAL A 331 43.46 -7.94 -21.15
C VAL A 331 44.78 -7.22 -20.91
N ALA A 332 45.74 -7.90 -20.30
CA ALA A 332 47.09 -7.37 -20.14
C ALA A 332 47.74 -7.22 -21.53
N ASP A 333 48.02 -5.99 -21.94
CA ASP A 333 48.76 -5.73 -23.16
C ASP A 333 50.23 -6.14 -22.94
N ARG A 334 50.64 -7.27 -23.52
CA ARG A 334 52.02 -7.77 -23.40
C ARG A 334 53.04 -6.94 -24.19
N ARG A 335 52.61 -5.90 -24.94
CA ARG A 335 53.52 -5.11 -25.80
C ARG A 335 54.00 -3.79 -25.21
N ASN A 336 53.38 -3.27 -24.15
CA ASN A 336 53.83 -2.03 -23.51
C ASN A 336 53.73 -2.15 -21.99
N ASN A 337 54.85 -1.90 -21.30
CA ASN A 337 54.96 -1.80 -19.84
C ASN A 337 54.19 -0.58 -19.26
N LYS A 338 52.94 -0.39 -19.65
CA LYS A 338 51.99 0.55 -19.03
C LYS A 338 50.80 -0.25 -18.53
N ALA A 339 50.54 -0.15 -17.23
CA ALA A 339 49.49 -0.88 -16.51
C ALA A 339 48.06 -0.41 -16.82
N ALA A 340 47.75 -0.11 -18.09
CA ALA A 340 46.41 0.21 -18.56
C ALA A 340 45.99 -0.90 -19.55
N GLY A 341 45.51 -2.03 -19.00
CA GLY A 341 44.97 -3.10 -19.83
C GLY A 341 43.66 -2.65 -20.50
N ILE A 342 43.47 -3.04 -21.76
CA ILE A 342 42.21 -2.78 -22.48
C ILE A 342 41.11 -3.60 -21.81
N LYS A 343 40.05 -2.94 -21.34
CA LYS A 343 38.83 -3.61 -20.87
C LYS A 343 38.06 -4.11 -22.08
N LYS A 344 38.01 -5.43 -22.27
CA LYS A 344 37.14 -6.05 -23.27
C LYS A 344 35.89 -6.57 -22.58
N TRP A 345 34.73 -6.10 -23.03
CA TRP A 345 33.44 -6.60 -22.55
C TRP A 345 33.11 -7.92 -23.25
N GLU A 346 32.80 -8.93 -22.46
CA GLU A 346 32.26 -10.21 -22.93
C GLU A 346 30.75 -10.22 -22.64
N TYR A 347 29.96 -10.42 -23.69
CA TYR A 347 28.50 -10.53 -23.62
C TYR A 347 28.07 -11.97 -23.84
N PHE A 348 27.62 -12.62 -22.77
CA PHE A 348 27.33 -14.05 -22.80
C PHE A 348 26.24 -14.45 -23.81
N PRO A 349 25.12 -13.71 -23.95
CA PRO A 349 24.08 -14.09 -24.91
C PRO A 349 24.60 -14.20 -26.35
N LYS A 350 25.57 -13.37 -26.75
CA LYS A 350 26.24 -13.48 -28.05
C LYS A 350 27.04 -14.77 -28.19
N ILE A 351 27.86 -15.08 -27.20
CA ILE A 351 28.69 -16.30 -27.18
C ILE A 351 27.81 -17.54 -27.22
N LEU A 352 26.71 -17.54 -26.46
CA LEU A 352 25.75 -18.63 -26.42
C LEU A 352 25.08 -18.82 -27.78
N SER A 353 24.62 -17.74 -28.42
CA SER A 353 24.03 -17.79 -29.77
C SER A 353 25.02 -18.32 -30.83
N GLU A 354 26.28 -17.87 -30.81
CA GLU A 354 27.32 -18.36 -31.71
C GLU A 354 27.58 -19.87 -31.52
N LYS A 355 27.70 -20.31 -30.26
CA LYS A 355 27.92 -21.73 -29.93
C LYS A 355 26.72 -22.62 -30.25
N MET A 356 25.52 -22.07 -30.13
CA MET A 356 24.28 -22.74 -30.53
C MET A 356 24.26 -22.99 -32.03
N ARG A 357 24.61 -21.99 -32.85
CA ARG A 357 24.72 -22.12 -34.32
C ARG A 357 25.81 -23.09 -34.76
N GLU A 358 26.88 -23.22 -33.97
CA GLU A 358 27.94 -24.22 -34.19
C GLU A 358 27.51 -25.66 -33.79
N GLY A 359 26.32 -25.85 -33.19
CA GLY A 359 25.88 -27.14 -32.65
C GLY A 359 26.64 -27.56 -31.38
N LYS A 360 27.23 -26.59 -30.66
CA LYS A 360 28.13 -26.79 -29.51
C LYS A 360 27.59 -26.15 -28.23
N ILE A 361 26.27 -26.18 -28.03
CA ILE A 361 25.62 -25.52 -26.89
C ILE A 361 26.12 -26.07 -25.54
N MET A 362 26.49 -27.36 -25.47
CA MET A 362 27.00 -27.96 -24.24
C MET A 362 28.35 -27.36 -23.79
N GLU A 363 29.11 -26.69 -24.68
CA GLU A 363 30.36 -26.00 -24.30
C GLU A 363 30.13 -24.76 -23.41
N VAL A 364 28.92 -24.17 -23.46
CA VAL A 364 28.57 -22.97 -22.69
C VAL A 364 27.83 -23.26 -21.39
N VAL A 365 27.44 -24.51 -21.16
CA VAL A 365 26.79 -24.94 -19.91
C VAL A 365 27.79 -24.85 -18.75
N ASP A 366 27.31 -24.47 -17.57
CA ASP A 366 28.09 -24.40 -16.34
C ASP A 366 28.85 -25.72 -16.12
N ARG A 367 30.18 -25.63 -16.10
CA ARG A 367 31.06 -26.80 -15.99
C ARG A 367 30.81 -27.59 -14.71
N ARG A 368 30.32 -26.94 -13.65
CA ARG A 368 29.96 -27.60 -12.37
C ARG A 368 28.76 -28.53 -12.50
N LEU A 369 28.02 -28.48 -13.61
CA LEU A 369 26.92 -29.40 -13.92
C LEU A 369 27.38 -30.61 -14.73
N MET A 370 28.62 -30.60 -15.26
CA MET A 370 29.09 -31.58 -16.24
C MET A 370 29.83 -32.77 -15.61
N ALA A 371 30.29 -32.64 -14.36
CA ALA A 371 30.95 -33.72 -13.64
C ALA A 371 31.03 -33.36 -12.16
N GLU A 372 30.25 -34.06 -11.32
CA GLU A 372 30.59 -34.47 -9.96
C GLU A 372 29.32 -34.98 -9.25
N ASN A 373 29.38 -36.22 -8.75
CA ASN A 373 28.41 -36.84 -7.82
C ASN A 373 27.16 -37.53 -8.38
N GLY A 374 27.30 -38.34 -9.44
CA GLY A 374 26.30 -39.38 -9.77
C GLY A 374 24.89 -38.90 -10.16
N GLY A 375 24.72 -37.59 -10.38
CA GLY A 375 23.50 -36.99 -10.91
C GLY A 375 23.40 -37.12 -12.43
N ARG A 376 22.17 -37.04 -12.94
CA ARG A 376 21.89 -36.89 -14.36
C ARG A 376 22.50 -35.55 -14.81
N GLY A 377 23.48 -35.57 -15.71
CA GLY A 377 24.01 -34.36 -16.32
C GLY A 377 22.92 -33.56 -17.05
N ALA A 378 23.21 -32.32 -17.44
CA ALA A 378 22.23 -31.48 -18.13
C ALA A 378 21.77 -32.14 -19.45
N ASP A 379 20.46 -32.29 -19.63
CA ASP A 379 19.88 -32.81 -20.88
C ASP A 379 20.03 -31.76 -21.98
N GLU A 380 20.76 -32.10 -23.05
CA GLU A 380 21.00 -31.21 -24.18
C GLU A 380 19.71 -30.66 -24.80
N ARG A 381 18.61 -31.44 -24.81
CA ARG A 381 17.32 -30.98 -25.33
C ARG A 381 16.70 -29.89 -24.46
N GLU A 382 16.80 -30.04 -23.15
CA GLU A 382 16.31 -29.04 -22.19
C GLU A 382 17.19 -27.80 -22.21
N VAL A 383 18.52 -27.96 -22.31
CA VAL A 383 19.47 -26.86 -22.48
C VAL A 383 19.16 -26.07 -23.73
N MET A 384 18.95 -26.75 -24.87
CA MET A 384 18.61 -26.12 -26.13
C MET A 384 17.29 -25.34 -26.04
N ARG A 385 16.27 -25.94 -25.42
CA ARG A 385 14.98 -25.28 -25.20
C ARG A 385 15.12 -24.04 -24.33
N LEU A 386 15.84 -24.12 -23.20
CA LEU A 386 16.06 -22.98 -22.31
C LEU A 386 16.82 -21.86 -23.01
N ALA A 387 17.80 -22.21 -23.85
CA ALA A 387 18.56 -21.28 -24.68
C ALA A 387 17.68 -20.56 -25.70
N TYR A 388 16.86 -21.28 -26.46
CA TYR A 388 15.92 -20.67 -27.41
C TYR A 388 14.91 -19.75 -26.73
N VAL A 389 14.31 -20.19 -25.62
CA VAL A 389 13.38 -19.36 -24.85
C VAL A 389 14.08 -18.09 -24.33
N GLY A 390 15.29 -18.22 -23.76
CA GLY A 390 16.08 -17.08 -23.32
C GLY A 390 16.35 -16.08 -24.45
N LEU A 391 16.72 -16.55 -25.63
CA LEU A 391 16.99 -15.73 -26.82
C LEU A 391 15.72 -15.09 -27.42
N TRP A 392 14.56 -15.75 -27.36
CA TRP A 392 13.27 -15.15 -27.69
C TRP A 392 12.88 -14.04 -26.71
N CYS A 393 13.19 -14.22 -25.43
CA CYS A 393 12.90 -13.24 -24.39
C CYS A 393 13.76 -11.97 -24.51
N ILE A 394 15.01 -12.07 -24.96
CA ILE A 394 15.94 -10.91 -25.03
C ILE A 394 15.93 -10.16 -26.38
N GLN A 395 14.91 -10.38 -27.22
CA GLN A 395 14.80 -9.70 -28.51
C GLN A 395 14.76 -8.17 -28.34
N GLU A 396 15.45 -7.44 -29.21
CA GLU A 396 15.56 -5.97 -29.14
C GLU A 396 14.19 -5.29 -29.17
N ARG A 397 13.30 -5.77 -30.05
CA ARG A 397 11.94 -5.24 -30.19
C ARG A 397 11.01 -5.95 -29.20
N ALA A 398 10.48 -5.20 -28.22
CA ALA A 398 9.53 -5.70 -27.21
C ALA A 398 8.35 -6.51 -27.79
N ARG A 399 7.82 -6.10 -28.95
CA ARG A 399 6.72 -6.81 -29.63
C ARG A 399 7.07 -8.23 -30.13
N MET A 400 8.35 -8.50 -30.37
CA MET A 400 8.82 -9.82 -30.81
C MET A 400 8.97 -10.80 -29.64
N ARG A 401 9.06 -10.28 -28.42
CA ARG A 401 9.17 -11.11 -27.22
C ARG A 401 7.84 -11.82 -26.95
N PRO A 402 7.83 -13.11 -26.60
CA PRO A 402 6.62 -13.81 -26.20
C PRO A 402 6.02 -13.22 -24.91
N SER A 403 4.76 -13.54 -24.63
CA SER A 403 4.16 -13.30 -23.31
C SER A 403 4.70 -14.31 -22.29
N MET A 404 4.66 -13.99 -20.99
CA MET A 404 5.12 -14.93 -19.96
C MET A 404 4.29 -16.22 -19.91
N ALA A 405 3.00 -16.17 -20.28
CA ALA A 405 2.18 -17.35 -20.44
C ALA A 405 2.71 -18.28 -21.56
N GLN A 406 3.05 -17.71 -22.72
CA GLN A 406 3.66 -18.48 -23.82
C GLN A 406 5.04 -19.02 -23.46
N VAL A 407 5.86 -18.23 -22.75
CA VAL A 407 7.16 -18.67 -22.24
C VAL A 407 7.01 -19.90 -21.33
N LEU A 408 6.00 -19.92 -20.46
CA LEU A 408 5.72 -21.07 -19.61
C LEU A 408 5.34 -22.31 -20.44
N GLU A 409 4.47 -22.18 -21.43
CA GLU A 409 4.10 -23.29 -22.32
C GLU A 409 5.30 -23.85 -23.11
N MET A 410 6.20 -22.96 -23.56
CA MET A 410 7.45 -23.33 -24.22
C MET A 410 8.34 -24.14 -23.28
N LEU A 411 8.51 -23.70 -22.02
CA LEU A 411 9.33 -24.38 -21.01
C LEU A 411 8.72 -25.70 -20.51
N GLU A 412 7.40 -25.82 -20.49
CA GLU A 412 6.72 -27.09 -20.18
C GLU A 412 6.74 -28.06 -21.36
N GLY A 413 7.21 -27.63 -22.53
CA GLY A 413 7.26 -28.45 -23.74
C GLY A 413 5.89 -28.70 -24.36
N ARG A 414 4.88 -27.89 -24.02
CA ARG A 414 3.54 -27.95 -24.62
C ARG A 414 3.52 -27.39 -26.04
N VAL A 415 4.48 -26.52 -26.36
CA VAL A 415 4.65 -25.88 -27.67
C VAL A 415 6.07 -26.14 -28.17
N VAL A 416 6.21 -26.35 -29.48
CA VAL A 416 7.53 -26.47 -30.13
C VAL A 416 8.17 -25.08 -30.20
N VAL A 417 9.41 -24.97 -29.69
CA VAL A 417 10.16 -23.71 -29.71
C VAL A 417 10.96 -23.63 -31.00
N GLU A 418 10.58 -22.70 -31.87
CA GLU A 418 11.33 -22.40 -33.10
C GLU A 418 12.63 -21.65 -32.82
N GLU A 419 13.56 -21.71 -33.77
CA GLU A 419 14.82 -20.98 -33.69
C GLU A 419 14.56 -19.46 -33.60
N PRO A 420 15.14 -18.76 -32.61
CA PRO A 420 14.92 -17.34 -32.41
C PRO A 420 15.58 -16.51 -33.52
N PRO A 421 14.98 -15.39 -33.92
CA PRO A 421 15.56 -14.52 -34.93
C PRO A 421 16.82 -13.81 -34.42
N ASP A 422 17.72 -13.47 -35.35
CA ASP A 422 18.94 -12.72 -35.07
C ASP A 422 18.62 -11.36 -34.42
N THR A 423 19.19 -11.13 -33.23
CA THR A 423 19.08 -9.86 -32.51
C THR A 423 20.37 -9.06 -32.67
N LYS A 424 20.25 -7.76 -32.96
CA LYS A 424 21.39 -6.84 -33.13
C LYS A 424 22.19 -6.60 -31.84
N MET A 425 21.65 -6.98 -30.67
CA MET A 425 22.28 -6.90 -29.35
C MET A 425 22.88 -5.50 -29.05
N VAL A 426 22.13 -4.43 -29.33
CA VAL A 426 22.60 -3.02 -29.27
C VAL A 426 22.99 -2.62 -27.83
N VAL A 427 22.47 -3.33 -26.83
CA VAL A 427 22.83 -3.16 -25.42
C VAL A 427 24.34 -3.31 -25.17
N VAL A 428 25.05 -4.11 -25.97
CA VAL A 428 26.51 -4.23 -25.89
C VAL A 428 27.19 -2.90 -26.21
N ASP A 429 26.74 -2.21 -27.24
CA ASP A 429 27.31 -0.92 -27.66
C ASP A 429 27.00 0.17 -26.61
N LEU A 430 25.79 0.17 -26.04
CA LEU A 430 25.39 1.09 -24.97
C LEU A 430 26.15 0.87 -23.65
N LEU A 431 26.53 -0.37 -23.33
CA LEU A 431 27.33 -0.72 -22.15
C LEU A 431 28.84 -0.51 -22.36
N SER A 432 29.28 -0.31 -23.61
CA SER A 432 30.69 -0.13 -23.98
C SER A 432 31.14 1.33 -24.00
N ILE A 433 30.22 2.29 -23.82
CA ILE A 433 30.54 3.71 -23.72
C ILE A 433 31.09 3.97 -22.31
N ASP A 434 32.41 4.09 -22.19
CA ASP A 434 33.06 4.58 -20.98
C ASP A 434 32.73 6.07 -20.80
N ASP A 435 32.34 6.50 -19.60
CA ASP A 435 32.04 7.90 -19.24
C ASP A 435 33.29 8.82 -19.23
N ASP A 436 34.47 8.31 -19.60
CA ASP A 436 35.77 9.01 -19.48
C ASP A 436 36.41 9.40 -20.84
N ASP A 437 35.74 9.19 -21.98
CA ASP A 437 36.28 9.65 -23.29
C ASP A 437 35.64 10.98 -23.75
N PRO A 438 36.35 12.12 -23.65
CA PRO A 438 35.85 13.42 -24.11
C PRO A 438 35.70 13.52 -25.64
N ALA A 439 36.03 12.47 -26.41
CA ALA A 439 35.94 12.44 -27.86
C ALA A 439 34.91 11.44 -28.43
N ALA A 440 34.04 10.84 -27.62
CA ALA A 440 33.01 9.93 -28.14
C ALA A 440 32.04 10.64 -29.11
N PRO A 441 31.73 10.05 -30.28
CA PRO A 441 30.86 10.67 -31.28
C PRO A 441 29.44 10.80 -30.72
N GLN A 442 28.89 12.01 -30.75
CA GLN A 442 27.48 12.26 -30.49
C GLN A 442 26.65 11.39 -31.44
N LEU A 443 25.95 10.40 -30.91
CA LEU A 443 25.01 9.59 -31.69
C LEU A 443 23.91 10.52 -32.21
N ALA A 444 24.00 10.81 -33.50
CA ALA A 444 22.93 11.39 -34.28
C ALA A 444 21.67 10.56 -34.05
N ALA A 445 20.67 11.18 -33.43
CA ALA A 445 19.32 10.67 -33.43
C ALA A 445 18.94 10.35 -34.89
N PHE A 446 18.48 9.13 -35.14
CA PHE A 446 17.76 8.84 -36.38
C PHE A 446 16.59 9.80 -36.45
N SER A 447 16.77 10.83 -37.29
CA SER A 447 15.88 11.95 -37.43
C SER A 447 14.59 11.49 -38.12
N VAL A 448 13.45 11.72 -37.47
CA VAL A 448 12.26 12.19 -38.16
C VAL A 448 12.01 13.57 -37.56
N GLY A 449 12.19 14.60 -38.39
CA GLY A 449 12.31 15.99 -37.97
C GLY A 449 11.05 16.54 -37.32
N ASP A 450 11.24 17.40 -36.31
CA ASP A 450 11.00 18.83 -36.50
C ASP A 450 11.78 19.62 -35.42
N ASP A 451 12.01 20.89 -35.73
CA ASP A 451 13.07 21.74 -35.21
C ASP A 451 12.95 22.19 -33.72
N ASN A 452 14.09 22.07 -33.03
CA ASN A 452 14.75 23.12 -32.22
C ASN A 452 14.16 23.57 -30.86
N SER A 453 14.70 23.01 -29.76
CA SER A 453 15.14 23.79 -28.59
C SER A 453 16.12 23.00 -27.72
N ASN A 454 17.40 23.40 -27.70
CA ASN A 454 18.47 22.85 -26.87
C ASN A 454 18.23 23.10 -25.36
N CYS A 455 18.23 22.04 -24.55
CA CYS A 455 18.47 22.12 -23.12
C CYS A 455 19.46 21.02 -22.66
N ASN A 456 20.73 21.41 -22.49
CA ASN A 456 21.73 20.57 -21.84
C ASN A 456 21.41 20.49 -20.34
N THR A 457 20.98 19.32 -19.85
CA THR A 457 20.91 19.02 -18.42
C THR A 457 21.74 17.76 -18.14
N THR A 458 22.93 17.94 -17.58
CA THR A 458 23.77 16.86 -17.08
C THR A 458 23.18 16.31 -15.77
N SER A 459 22.49 15.17 -15.86
CA SER A 459 22.02 14.41 -14.70
C SER A 459 23.05 13.35 -14.31
N SER A 460 23.72 13.58 -13.19
CA SER A 460 24.54 12.59 -12.47
C SER A 460 23.73 11.31 -12.20
N MET A 461 24.06 10.22 -12.90
CA MET A 461 23.40 8.91 -12.82
C MET A 461 24.33 7.85 -12.20
N TYR A 462 24.27 7.65 -10.89
CA TYR A 462 24.79 6.42 -10.28
C TYR A 462 23.96 5.99 -9.06
N SER A 463 23.32 4.82 -9.14
CA SER A 463 22.90 4.08 -7.96
C SER A 463 22.83 2.59 -8.27
N SER A 464 23.75 1.82 -7.69
CA SER A 464 23.76 0.36 -7.68
C SER A 464 22.57 -0.14 -6.84
N ALA A 465 21.54 -0.68 -7.48
CA ALA A 465 20.44 -1.36 -6.80
C ALA A 465 20.90 -2.78 -6.38
N VAL A 466 21.56 -2.87 -5.23
CA VAL A 466 21.90 -4.14 -4.58
C VAL A 466 20.66 -4.65 -3.84
N SER A 467 20.26 -5.89 -4.15
CA SER A 467 19.22 -6.68 -3.49
C SER A 467 19.52 -6.86 -1.99
N VAL A 468 18.51 -6.73 -1.15
CA VAL A 468 18.70 -6.61 0.30
C VAL A 468 18.46 -7.93 1.05
N LEU A 469 17.89 -8.95 0.41
CA LEU A 469 17.46 -10.18 1.10
C LEU A 469 18.59 -11.20 1.36
N THR A 470 19.86 -10.84 1.12
CA THR A 470 20.97 -11.81 1.04
C THR A 470 22.23 -11.36 1.77
N SER A 471 22.97 -12.32 2.31
CA SER A 471 24.16 -12.04 3.13
C SER A 471 25.36 -11.66 2.26
N GLY A 472 25.50 -10.36 1.98
CA GLY A 472 26.65 -9.81 1.26
C GLY A 472 26.81 -8.31 1.51
N SER A 473 28.03 -7.87 1.84
CA SER A 473 28.36 -6.52 2.30
C SER A 473 29.28 -5.77 1.32
N SER A 474 29.04 -4.48 1.06
CA SER A 474 30.10 -3.51 0.72
C SER A 474 29.67 -2.04 0.89
N ASN A 475 30.53 -1.26 1.55
CA ASN A 475 30.47 0.19 1.84
C ASN A 475 31.15 1.02 0.74
N ALA A 476 30.69 2.27 0.53
CA ALA A 476 31.53 3.47 0.33
C ALA A 476 30.66 4.74 0.44
N GLY A 477 31.18 5.81 1.04
CA GLY A 477 30.50 7.10 1.19
C GLY A 477 31.32 8.27 0.63
N CYS A 478 30.67 9.39 0.32
CA CYS A 478 31.22 10.76 0.42
C CYS A 478 30.17 11.85 0.11
N SER A 479 30.03 12.79 1.06
CA SER A 479 30.03 14.27 1.00
C SER A 479 29.20 15.08 -0.05
N SER A 480 28.20 15.76 0.51
CA SER A 480 27.59 17.10 0.25
C SER A 480 28.07 18.06 -0.87
N SER A 481 27.09 18.67 -1.56
CA SER A 481 26.94 20.13 -1.71
C SER A 481 25.55 20.56 -2.24
N LEU A 482 25.07 21.72 -1.77
CA LEU A 482 23.79 22.40 -2.05
C LEU A 482 23.65 22.89 -3.51
N CYS A 483 22.42 22.90 -4.07
CA CYS A 483 21.86 24.10 -4.75
C CYS A 483 20.36 23.98 -5.12
N GLN A 484 19.72 25.14 -5.21
CA GLN A 484 18.28 25.42 -5.11
C GLN A 484 17.44 25.20 -6.40
N SER A 485 16.18 24.82 -6.17
CA SER A 485 14.93 25.12 -6.91
C SER A 485 15.00 25.97 -8.19
N LYS A 486 14.31 25.49 -9.26
CA LYS A 486 13.35 26.32 -10.04
C LYS A 486 12.37 25.46 -10.86
N LYS A 487 11.07 25.76 -10.71
CA LYS A 487 9.93 25.29 -11.52
C LYS A 487 9.90 26.02 -12.87
N SER A 488 9.52 25.33 -13.94
CA SER A 488 8.93 25.95 -15.13
C SER A 488 7.92 25.02 -15.80
N ASN A 489 6.69 25.54 -15.93
CA ASN A 489 5.58 24.98 -16.71
C ASN A 489 5.86 25.05 -18.21
N LEU A 490 5.31 24.11 -18.98
CA LEU A 490 4.86 24.38 -20.35
C LEU A 490 3.77 23.36 -20.77
N ASP A 491 2.55 23.85 -20.93
CA ASP A 491 1.45 23.17 -21.62
C ASP A 491 1.55 23.43 -23.13
N CYS A 492 1.23 22.43 -23.96
CA CYS A 492 0.66 22.69 -25.29
C CYS A 492 -0.24 21.55 -25.78
N LEU A 493 -1.32 21.98 -26.45
CA LEU A 493 -2.56 21.29 -26.80
C LEU A 493 -2.49 20.49 -28.12
N THR A 494 -3.43 19.54 -28.25
CA THR A 494 -4.45 19.36 -29.33
C THR A 494 -4.71 17.85 -29.55
N THR A 495 -5.88 17.29 -29.82
CA THR A 495 -7.31 17.66 -29.86
C THR A 495 -8.08 16.33 -29.99
N LYS A 496 -9.24 16.18 -29.34
CA LYS A 496 -10.46 15.55 -29.90
C LYS A 496 -11.64 15.66 -28.91
N GLU A 497 -12.79 15.92 -29.52
CA GLU A 497 -13.94 16.67 -29.00
C GLU A 497 -15.00 15.83 -28.27
N ASN A 498 -15.89 16.59 -27.59
CA ASN A 498 -17.27 16.29 -27.13
C ASN A 498 -17.41 15.74 -25.69
N CYS A 499 -18.15 16.35 -24.74
CA CYS A 499 -19.05 17.51 -24.72
C CYS A 499 -18.92 18.20 -23.36
N VAL A 500 -18.77 19.54 -23.33
CA VAL A 500 -18.80 20.33 -22.08
C VAL A 500 -19.82 21.45 -22.25
N GLY A 501 -20.81 21.50 -21.35
CA GLY A 501 -21.77 22.60 -21.27
C GLY A 501 -21.10 23.88 -20.78
N TYR A 502 -21.32 24.97 -21.52
CA TYR A 502 -20.82 26.30 -21.19
C TYR A 502 -21.60 26.90 -20.01
N TYR A 503 -20.88 27.41 -19.00
CA TYR A 503 -21.35 28.50 -18.15
C TYR A 503 -20.26 29.58 -18.07
N ASN A 504 -20.60 30.76 -18.61
CA ASN A 504 -19.79 31.98 -18.55
C ASN A 504 -20.13 32.76 -17.26
N GLY A 505 -19.09 33.12 -16.49
CA GLY A 505 -19.18 34.04 -15.36
C GLY A 505 -17.78 34.53 -14.98
N TYR A 506 -17.52 35.82 -15.20
CA TYR A 506 -16.22 36.47 -15.01
C TYR A 506 -15.85 36.60 -13.52
N GLY A 507 -14.63 36.18 -13.14
CA GLY A 507 -14.00 36.51 -11.86
C GLY A 507 -12.83 35.58 -11.48
N ALA A 508 -11.61 36.14 -11.42
CA ALA A 508 -10.36 35.60 -10.84
C ALA A 508 -10.02 34.10 -11.04
N ARG A 509 -9.01 33.82 -11.88
CA ARG A 509 -8.45 32.47 -12.15
C ARG A 509 -7.78 31.85 -10.91
N THR A 510 -8.54 31.13 -10.09
CA THR A 510 -8.07 29.91 -9.43
C THR A 510 -8.15 28.75 -10.43
N VAL A 511 -7.06 28.01 -10.61
CA VAL A 511 -7.05 26.80 -11.46
C VAL A 511 -7.90 25.75 -10.74
N ARG A 512 -9.16 25.54 -11.18
CA ARG A 512 -10.05 24.52 -10.63
C ARG A 512 -9.52 23.12 -10.95
N ARG A 513 -9.55 22.21 -9.98
CA ARG A 513 -9.21 20.80 -10.14
C ARG A 513 -10.26 20.13 -11.03
N ALA A 514 -9.84 19.50 -12.12
CA ALA A 514 -10.73 18.71 -12.97
C ALA A 514 -10.99 17.35 -12.32
N PHE A 515 -12.26 16.99 -12.10
CA PHE A 515 -12.66 15.71 -11.52
C PHE A 515 -13.26 14.80 -12.61
N GLU A 516 -12.60 13.69 -12.89
CA GLU A 516 -13.08 12.68 -13.83
C GLU A 516 -13.70 11.51 -13.05
N PHE A 517 -15.04 11.48 -13.02
CA PHE A 517 -15.78 10.42 -12.33
C PHE A 517 -15.75 9.12 -13.14
N GLY A 518 -15.58 8.00 -12.43
CA GLY A 518 -15.55 6.67 -13.06
C GLY A 518 -16.94 6.19 -13.48
N ARG A 519 -17.01 4.91 -13.87
CA ARG A 519 -18.25 4.28 -14.34
C ARG A 519 -19.36 4.29 -13.27
N THR A 520 -20.57 4.64 -13.66
CA THR A 520 -21.78 4.54 -12.84
C THR A 520 -22.52 3.24 -13.11
N TYR A 521 -22.92 2.56 -12.04
CA TYR A 521 -23.69 1.31 -12.06
C TYR A 521 -25.11 1.59 -11.59
N VAL A 522 -26.11 1.01 -12.27
CA VAL A 522 -27.52 1.25 -11.95
C VAL A 522 -28.21 -0.07 -11.69
N VAL A 523 -28.76 -0.23 -10.48
CA VAL A 523 -29.65 -1.35 -10.13
C VAL A 523 -31.08 -0.89 -10.37
N ARG A 524 -31.77 -1.57 -11.29
CA ARG A 524 -33.17 -1.23 -11.62
C ARG A 524 -34.11 -1.72 -10.51
N PRO A 525 -35.20 -0.97 -10.22
CA PRO A 525 -36.21 -1.44 -9.29
C PRO A 525 -36.86 -2.72 -9.85
N LYS A 526 -37.10 -3.70 -8.97
CA LYS A 526 -37.78 -4.96 -9.31
C LYS A 526 -39.31 -4.80 -9.35
N GLY A 527 -39.84 -3.77 -8.68
CA GLY A 527 -41.25 -3.42 -8.63
C GLY A 527 -41.50 -2.00 -9.15
N ARG A 528 -42.63 -1.39 -8.75
CA ARG A 528 -42.97 -0.01 -9.12
C ARG A 528 -41.90 0.95 -8.61
N HIS A 529 -41.28 1.70 -9.53
CA HIS A 529 -40.28 2.71 -9.18
C HIS A 529 -40.94 3.84 -8.39
N GLN A 530 -40.54 4.00 -7.12
CA GLN A 530 -41.07 5.02 -6.21
C GLN A 530 -39.98 5.92 -5.64
N ALA A 531 -38.75 5.43 -5.59
CA ALA A 531 -37.61 6.20 -5.10
C ALA A 531 -36.33 5.88 -5.90
N THR A 532 -35.44 6.86 -5.96
CA THR A 532 -34.08 6.71 -6.49
C THR A 532 -33.09 7.11 -5.41
N VAL A 533 -32.14 6.23 -5.11
CA VAL A 533 -31.09 6.48 -4.11
C VAL A 533 -29.72 6.39 -4.78
N VAL A 534 -28.94 7.48 -4.68
CA VAL A 534 -27.51 7.46 -5.03
C VAL A 534 -26.74 6.90 -3.85
N TRP A 535 -25.96 5.83 -4.06
CA TRP A 535 -25.15 5.20 -3.02
C TRP A 535 -23.66 5.36 -3.28
N LEU A 536 -22.97 6.03 -2.36
CA LEU A 536 -21.56 6.39 -2.46
C LEU A 536 -20.68 5.39 -1.70
N HIS A 537 -19.71 4.81 -2.41
CA HIS A 537 -18.78 3.82 -1.86
C HIS A 537 -17.71 4.44 -0.94
N GLY A 538 -17.02 3.60 -0.15
CA GLY A 538 -15.91 4.03 0.69
C GLY A 538 -14.60 4.28 -0.08
N LEU A 539 -13.60 4.83 0.61
CA LEU A 539 -12.28 5.13 0.01
C LEU A 539 -11.61 3.87 -0.56
N GLY A 540 -11.17 3.93 -1.83
CA GLY A 540 -10.51 2.81 -2.51
C GLY A 540 -11.44 1.74 -3.09
N ASP A 541 -12.75 1.89 -2.92
CA ASP A 541 -13.77 1.01 -3.50
C ASP A 541 -14.33 1.59 -4.83
N ASN A 542 -15.36 0.99 -5.41
CA ASN A 542 -16.01 1.45 -6.64
C ASN A 542 -17.52 1.15 -6.62
N GLY A 543 -18.26 1.71 -7.58
CA GLY A 543 -19.72 1.55 -7.66
C GLY A 543 -20.18 0.11 -7.95
N SER A 544 -19.34 -0.73 -8.56
CA SER A 544 -19.70 -2.12 -8.90
C SER A 544 -19.91 -2.95 -7.63
N SER A 545 -19.02 -2.84 -6.64
CA SER A 545 -19.08 -3.59 -5.39
C SER A 545 -20.41 -3.36 -4.67
N TRP A 546 -20.85 -2.10 -4.57
CA TRP A 546 -22.10 -1.74 -3.91
C TRP A 546 -23.33 -2.07 -4.74
N SER A 547 -23.27 -1.99 -6.07
CA SER A 547 -24.40 -2.38 -6.90
C SER A 547 -24.80 -3.84 -6.70
N GLN A 548 -23.82 -4.73 -6.54
CA GLN A 548 -24.07 -6.16 -6.27
C GLN A 548 -24.74 -6.37 -4.90
N LEU A 549 -24.27 -5.67 -3.86
CA LEU A 549 -24.88 -5.75 -2.53
C LEU A 549 -26.32 -5.21 -2.55
N LEU A 550 -26.53 -4.02 -3.12
CA LEU A 550 -27.82 -3.34 -3.12
C LEU A 550 -28.89 -4.08 -3.94
N GLU A 551 -28.48 -4.82 -4.98
CA GLU A 551 -29.38 -5.69 -5.76
C GLU A 551 -29.98 -6.85 -4.95
N THR A 552 -29.29 -7.26 -3.87
CA THR A 552 -29.77 -8.34 -2.99
C THR A 552 -30.78 -7.86 -1.95
N LEU A 553 -30.90 -6.55 -1.72
CA LEU A 553 -31.78 -6.02 -0.68
C LEU A 553 -33.27 -6.18 -1.03
N PRO A 554 -34.14 -6.41 -0.02
CA PRO A 554 -35.59 -6.57 -0.21
C PRO A 554 -36.31 -5.22 -0.40
N LEU A 555 -35.81 -4.40 -1.33
CA LEU A 555 -36.28 -3.05 -1.65
C LEU A 555 -36.63 -2.95 -3.14
N SER A 556 -37.72 -3.60 -3.54
CA SER A 556 -38.17 -3.70 -4.94
C SER A 556 -38.47 -2.36 -5.60
N ASN A 557 -38.84 -1.34 -4.82
CA ASN A 557 -39.35 -0.06 -5.33
C ASN A 557 -38.26 1.02 -5.48
N ILE A 558 -37.02 0.71 -5.11
CA ILE A 558 -35.88 1.62 -5.17
C ILE A 558 -35.01 1.34 -6.40
N LYS A 559 -34.73 2.38 -7.17
CA LYS A 559 -33.63 2.42 -8.14
C LYS A 559 -32.35 2.83 -7.42
N TRP A 560 -31.29 2.05 -7.53
CA TRP A 560 -29.98 2.41 -6.98
C TRP A 560 -29.05 2.93 -8.06
N ILE A 561 -28.39 4.06 -7.79
CA ILE A 561 -27.34 4.61 -8.63
C ILE A 561 -26.04 4.58 -7.84
N CYS A 562 -25.08 3.77 -8.28
CA CYS A 562 -23.78 3.57 -7.63
C CYS A 562 -22.67 4.16 -8.52
N PRO A 563 -22.37 5.47 -8.41
CA PRO A 563 -21.27 6.08 -9.14
C PRO A 563 -19.91 5.60 -8.61
N THR A 564 -18.87 5.74 -9.42
CA THR A 564 -17.48 5.51 -8.99
C THR A 564 -16.77 6.86 -8.87
N ALA A 565 -16.16 7.09 -7.73
CA ALA A 565 -15.43 8.33 -7.46
C ALA A 565 -14.20 8.50 -8.38
N PRO A 566 -13.71 9.74 -8.59
CA PRO A 566 -12.48 9.97 -9.34
C PRO A 566 -11.28 9.30 -8.70
N THR A 567 -10.31 8.88 -9.53
CA THR A 567 -9.00 8.47 -9.05
C THR A 567 -8.16 9.72 -8.81
N GLN A 568 -7.91 10.04 -7.54
CA GLN A 568 -7.19 11.24 -7.16
C GLN A 568 -6.21 11.00 -6.01
N PRO A 569 -5.09 11.75 -5.93
CA PRO A 569 -4.17 11.71 -4.80
C PRO A 569 -4.88 11.97 -3.47
N ILE A 570 -4.61 11.14 -2.46
CA ILE A 570 -5.17 11.27 -1.10
C ILE A 570 -4.09 11.54 -0.06
N SER A 571 -4.21 12.67 0.63
CA SER A 571 -3.24 13.24 1.57
C SER A 571 -3.00 12.36 2.81
N VAL A 572 -4.02 11.70 3.35
CA VAL A 572 -3.88 10.73 4.46
C VAL A 572 -3.12 9.47 4.02
N PHE A 573 -3.12 9.19 2.72
CA PHE A 573 -2.26 8.18 2.08
C PHE A 573 -0.95 8.78 1.55
N GLY A 574 -0.64 10.02 1.95
CA GLY A 574 0.51 10.82 1.52
C GLY A 574 0.57 11.05 0.02
N GLY A 575 -0.58 11.30 -0.62
CA GLY A 575 -0.73 11.59 -2.04
C GLY A 575 -0.90 10.35 -2.94
N PHE A 576 -1.18 9.16 -2.39
CA PHE A 576 -1.44 7.97 -3.22
C PHE A 576 -2.77 8.12 -3.99
N PRO A 577 -2.79 7.88 -5.31
CA PRO A 577 -4.03 7.96 -6.08
C PRO A 577 -4.97 6.82 -5.69
N SER A 578 -6.16 7.16 -5.23
CA SER A 578 -7.21 6.22 -4.86
C SER A 578 -8.55 6.73 -5.39
N THR A 579 -9.53 5.84 -5.55
CA THR A 579 -10.92 6.24 -5.81
C THR A 579 -11.49 6.90 -4.57
N ALA A 580 -11.72 8.20 -4.64
CA ALA A 580 -12.07 9.01 -3.48
C ALA A 580 -12.98 10.18 -3.88
N TRP A 581 -13.94 10.51 -3.03
CA TRP A 581 -14.88 11.60 -3.28
C TRP A 581 -14.26 12.98 -3.07
N PHE A 582 -13.34 13.08 -2.11
CA PHE A 582 -12.63 14.29 -1.74
C PHE A 582 -11.32 13.92 -1.05
N ASP A 583 -10.39 14.86 -0.95
CA ASP A 583 -9.13 14.66 -0.24
C ASP A 583 -9.31 14.73 1.27
N VAL A 584 -8.62 13.85 2.00
CA VAL A 584 -8.60 13.80 3.47
C VAL A 584 -7.15 13.89 3.90
N GLU A 585 -6.78 14.95 4.61
CA GLU A 585 -5.43 15.13 5.14
C GLU A 585 -5.20 14.31 6.41
N ASP A 586 -6.14 14.42 7.35
CA ASP A 586 -6.22 13.66 8.60
C ASP A 586 -7.70 13.61 9.03
N LEU A 587 -8.08 12.61 9.83
CA LEU A 587 -9.41 12.52 10.44
C LEU A 587 -9.48 13.27 11.79
N SER A 588 -8.45 14.05 12.15
CA SER A 588 -8.46 14.85 13.38
C SER A 588 -9.46 16.01 13.32
N GLU A 589 -9.88 16.46 14.49
CA GLU A 589 -10.86 17.54 14.63
C GLU A 589 -10.37 18.88 14.05
N ASP A 590 -9.06 19.04 13.86
CA ASP A 590 -8.42 20.26 13.38
C ASP A 590 -8.02 20.20 11.90
N ALA A 591 -8.23 19.07 11.23
CA ALA A 591 -7.97 18.93 9.82
C ALA A 591 -8.89 19.85 8.99
N SER A 592 -8.35 20.36 7.88
CA SER A 592 -9.12 21.15 6.92
C SER A 592 -9.95 20.24 6.01
N ASP A 593 -11.20 20.61 5.73
CA ASP A 593 -12.06 19.88 4.79
C ASP A 593 -11.72 20.29 3.35
N ASP A 594 -11.58 19.31 2.44
CA ASP A 594 -11.47 19.55 0.99
C ASP A 594 -12.83 19.98 0.41
N LEU A 595 -13.16 21.26 0.57
CA LEU A 595 -14.40 21.85 0.08
C LEU A 595 -14.56 21.71 -1.44
N GLU A 596 -13.48 21.77 -2.20
CA GLU A 596 -13.54 21.66 -3.67
C GLU A 596 -13.93 20.24 -4.08
N GLY A 597 -13.33 19.21 -3.48
CA GLY A 597 -13.70 17.81 -3.67
C GLY A 597 -15.12 17.51 -3.19
N LEU A 598 -15.51 18.02 -2.02
CA LEU A 598 -16.84 17.85 -1.46
C LEU A 598 -17.94 18.48 -2.33
N ASP A 599 -17.74 19.71 -2.82
CA ASP A 599 -18.65 20.37 -3.75
C ASP A 599 -18.75 19.64 -5.09
N SER A 600 -17.62 19.15 -5.61
CA SER A 600 -17.58 18.34 -6.83
C SER A 600 -18.38 17.05 -6.69
N ALA A 601 -18.18 16.31 -5.58
CA ALA A 601 -18.93 15.09 -5.28
C ALA A 601 -20.43 15.37 -5.12
N ALA A 602 -20.82 16.40 -4.36
CA ALA A 602 -22.21 16.79 -4.18
C ALA A 602 -22.87 17.28 -5.48
N SER A 603 -22.13 17.97 -6.34
CA SER A 603 -22.59 18.37 -7.67
C SER A 603 -22.81 17.16 -8.57
N HIS A 604 -21.90 16.18 -8.55
CA HIS A 604 -22.07 14.94 -9.29
C HIS A 604 -23.31 14.14 -8.84
N VAL A 605 -23.52 14.02 -7.53
CA VAL A 605 -24.73 13.42 -6.95
C VAL A 605 -26.00 14.14 -7.43
N ALA A 606 -26.01 15.46 -7.37
CA ALA A 606 -27.16 16.26 -7.83
C ALA A 606 -27.42 16.06 -9.33
N ASN A 607 -26.39 15.99 -10.17
CA ASN A 607 -26.53 15.76 -11.61
C ASN A 607 -27.11 14.38 -11.94
N LEU A 608 -26.74 13.34 -11.18
CA LEU A 608 -27.30 11.99 -11.34
C LEU A 608 -28.79 11.94 -10.99
N LEU A 609 -29.23 12.81 -10.08
CA LEU A 609 -30.60 12.88 -9.59
C LEU A 609 -31.47 13.90 -10.34
N ALA A 610 -30.86 14.84 -11.07
CA ALA A 610 -31.57 15.95 -11.74
C ALA A 610 -32.58 15.50 -12.81
N ASN A 611 -32.39 14.30 -13.37
CA ASN A 611 -33.26 13.75 -14.41
C ASN A 611 -34.36 12.81 -13.87
N GLU A 612 -34.44 12.62 -12.56
CA GLU A 612 -35.50 11.79 -11.97
C GLU A 612 -36.86 12.51 -12.03
N PRO A 613 -37.96 11.79 -12.32
CA PRO A 613 -39.31 12.37 -12.34
C PRO A 613 -39.70 13.01 -11.01
N ALA A 614 -40.54 14.05 -11.04
CA ALA A 614 -40.90 14.82 -9.85
C ALA A 614 -41.70 14.03 -8.79
N ASP A 615 -42.33 12.92 -9.18
CA ASP A 615 -43.05 12.00 -8.30
C ASP A 615 -42.14 10.96 -7.63
N ILE A 616 -40.88 10.85 -8.05
CA ILE A 616 -39.88 9.94 -7.48
C ILE A 616 -39.19 10.60 -6.30
N LYS A 617 -39.20 9.92 -5.15
CA LYS A 617 -38.47 10.38 -3.95
C LYS A 617 -36.98 10.16 -4.14
N ILE A 618 -36.18 11.15 -3.75
CA ILE A 618 -34.74 11.14 -4.00
C ILE A 618 -33.98 10.96 -2.68
N GLY A 619 -33.06 9.99 -2.63
CA GLY A 619 -32.21 9.76 -1.46
C GLY A 619 -30.73 9.76 -1.80
N VAL A 620 -29.90 9.99 -0.79
CA VAL A 620 -28.44 9.86 -0.89
C VAL A 620 -27.93 9.02 0.27
N GLY A 621 -27.18 7.98 -0.04
CA GLY A 621 -26.60 7.08 0.95
C GLY A 621 -25.10 6.90 0.74
N GLY A 622 -24.41 6.36 1.74
CA GLY A 622 -23.06 5.90 1.52
C GLY A 622 -22.44 5.20 2.71
N PHE A 623 -21.23 4.68 2.47
CA PHE A 623 -20.39 4.01 3.45
C PHE A 623 -19.05 4.71 3.59
N SER A 624 -18.53 4.85 4.81
CA SER A 624 -17.22 5.45 5.08
C SER A 624 -17.11 6.87 4.49
N MET A 625 -16.09 7.15 3.69
CA MET A 625 -15.96 8.42 2.95
C MET A 625 -17.20 8.76 2.11
N GLY A 626 -17.89 7.77 1.56
CA GLY A 626 -19.15 7.97 0.84
C GLY A 626 -20.29 8.45 1.74
N ALA A 627 -20.34 7.98 2.99
CA ALA A 627 -21.29 8.49 3.99
C ALA A 627 -21.02 9.97 4.31
N ALA A 628 -19.74 10.36 4.39
CA ALA A 628 -19.35 11.75 4.60
C ALA A 628 -19.78 12.66 3.42
N ALA A 629 -19.58 12.21 2.18
CA ALA A 629 -20.06 12.92 0.99
C ALA A 629 -21.59 13.00 0.90
N ALA A 630 -22.30 11.94 1.33
CA ALA A 630 -23.76 11.93 1.41
C ALA A 630 -24.28 12.95 2.44
N LEU A 631 -23.66 13.00 3.62
CA LEU A 631 -23.97 13.99 4.65
C LEU A 631 -23.65 15.41 4.19
N TYR A 632 -22.53 15.62 3.49
CA TYR A 632 -22.22 16.92 2.92
C TYR A 632 -23.28 17.38 1.92
N SER A 633 -23.72 16.48 1.03
CA SER A 633 -24.82 16.74 0.09
C SER A 633 -26.11 17.16 0.81
N ALA A 634 -26.40 16.53 1.95
CA ALA A 634 -27.50 16.93 2.83
C ALA A 634 -27.33 18.37 3.32
N THR A 635 -26.15 18.76 3.81
CA THR A 635 -25.89 20.12 4.28
C THR A 635 -25.99 21.17 3.15
N CYS A 636 -25.59 20.83 1.92
CA CYS A 636 -25.77 21.69 0.75
C CYS A 636 -27.25 21.88 0.40
N PHE A 637 -28.03 20.79 0.42
CA PHE A 637 -29.47 20.85 0.24
C PHE A 637 -30.15 21.72 1.32
N ILE A 638 -29.78 21.56 2.59
CA ILE A 638 -30.32 22.40 3.69
C ILE A 638 -29.97 23.87 3.49
N SER A 639 -28.72 24.17 3.12
CA SER A 639 -28.26 25.53 2.87
C SER A 639 -28.85 26.12 1.57
N GLY A 640 -29.33 25.26 0.67
CA GLY A 640 -29.74 25.63 -0.69
C GLY A 640 -28.59 25.95 -1.63
N LYS A 641 -27.35 25.76 -1.18
CA LYS A 641 -26.13 26.12 -1.91
C LYS A 641 -24.95 25.23 -1.54
N TYR A 642 -24.03 25.10 -2.47
CA TYR A 642 -22.71 24.48 -2.30
C TYR A 642 -21.78 25.36 -1.43
N GLY A 643 -20.60 24.84 -1.07
CA GLY A 643 -19.55 25.61 -0.39
C GLY A 643 -19.07 26.81 -1.20
N ASN A 644 -19.11 26.73 -2.53
CA ASN A 644 -18.80 27.79 -3.48
C ASN A 644 -19.96 28.75 -3.80
N ASP A 645 -21.02 28.75 -2.98
CA ASP A 645 -22.24 29.58 -3.10
C ASP A 645 -23.13 29.34 -4.33
N ASN A 646 -22.81 28.37 -5.20
CA ASN A 646 -23.72 27.99 -6.28
C ASN A 646 -25.00 27.31 -5.74
N PRO A 647 -26.16 27.44 -6.40
CA PRO A 647 -27.42 26.87 -5.92
C PRO A 647 -27.41 25.33 -6.01
N PHE A 648 -27.92 24.66 -4.97
CA PHE A 648 -28.10 23.20 -4.95
C PHE A 648 -29.45 22.83 -5.57
N PRO A 649 -29.51 22.11 -6.71
CA PRO A 649 -30.72 22.03 -7.53
C PRO A 649 -31.68 20.89 -7.18
N VAL A 650 -31.29 19.96 -6.29
CA VAL A 650 -32.05 18.74 -6.01
C VAL A 650 -32.69 18.78 -4.62
N ASN A 651 -33.91 18.26 -4.50
CA ASN A 651 -34.59 18.09 -3.21
C ASN A 651 -34.31 16.68 -2.66
N ILE A 652 -33.66 16.60 -1.49
CA ILE A 652 -33.30 15.30 -0.87
C ILE A 652 -34.40 14.91 0.13
N SER A 653 -34.91 13.69 -0.01
CA SER A 653 -35.98 13.13 0.83
C SER A 653 -35.49 12.23 1.96
N ALA A 654 -34.30 11.63 1.84
CA ALA A 654 -33.70 10.80 2.89
C ALA A 654 -32.18 10.68 2.74
N VAL A 655 -31.48 10.57 3.87
CA VAL A 655 -30.02 10.40 3.90
C VAL A 655 -29.62 9.22 4.78
N VAL A 656 -28.70 8.39 4.28
CA VAL A 656 -28.14 7.24 5.03
C VAL A 656 -26.62 7.33 5.08
N GLY A 657 -26.04 7.22 6.28
CA GLY A 657 -24.59 7.17 6.46
C GLY A 657 -24.18 5.97 7.30
N LEU A 658 -23.34 5.10 6.74
CA LEU A 658 -22.76 3.95 7.44
C LEU A 658 -21.28 4.21 7.70
N SER A 659 -20.81 4.03 8.94
CA SER A 659 -19.40 4.20 9.33
C SER A 659 -18.77 5.53 8.87
N GLY A 660 -19.56 6.61 8.89
CA GLY A 660 -19.18 7.92 8.35
C GLY A 660 -18.87 8.98 9.40
N TRP A 661 -18.53 10.19 8.93
CA TRP A 661 -18.45 11.41 9.73
C TRP A 661 -19.08 12.58 8.96
N LEU A 662 -19.41 13.66 9.65
CA LEU A 662 -19.95 14.89 9.06
C LEU A 662 -18.81 15.87 8.73
N PRO A 663 -18.49 16.11 7.44
CA PRO A 663 -17.56 17.17 7.05
C PRO A 663 -18.13 18.54 7.39
N CYS A 664 -17.25 19.53 7.58
CA CYS A 664 -17.64 20.93 7.78
C CYS A 664 -18.54 21.16 9.02
N ALA A 665 -18.50 20.26 10.00
CA ALA A 665 -19.32 20.33 11.22
C ALA A 665 -19.19 21.67 11.96
N LYS A 666 -17.99 22.27 11.98
CA LYS A 666 -17.69 23.55 12.65
C LYS A 666 -18.46 24.74 12.06
N ILE A 667 -18.71 24.73 10.74
CA ILE A 667 -19.35 25.84 10.03
C ILE A 667 -20.84 25.61 9.77
N LEU A 668 -21.37 24.42 10.09
CA LEU A 668 -22.76 24.05 9.81
C LEU A 668 -23.76 24.95 10.53
N ARG A 669 -23.51 25.29 11.81
CA ARG A 669 -24.40 26.18 12.57
C ARG A 669 -24.56 27.54 11.88
N ASN A 670 -23.43 28.14 11.44
CA ASN A 670 -23.43 29.44 10.77
C ASN A 670 -24.18 29.43 9.43
N LYS A 671 -24.32 28.26 8.78
CA LYS A 671 -25.06 28.12 7.52
C LYS A 671 -26.58 28.01 7.73
N ILE A 672 -27.03 27.57 8.91
CA ILE A 672 -28.45 27.31 9.21
C ILE A 672 -29.05 28.42 10.07
N GLU A 673 -28.30 28.91 11.06
CA GLU A 673 -28.77 29.88 12.04
C GLU A 673 -29.15 31.21 11.36
N GLY A 674 -30.38 31.69 11.62
CA GLY A 674 -30.92 32.90 11.01
C GLY A 674 -31.51 32.72 9.59
N VAL A 675 -31.46 31.52 9.01
CA VAL A 675 -32.05 31.23 7.69
C VAL A 675 -33.30 30.34 7.85
N ALA A 676 -34.48 30.95 7.79
CA ALA A 676 -35.76 30.27 8.06
C ALA A 676 -36.01 29.04 7.17
N GLU A 677 -35.67 29.12 5.88
CA GLU A 677 -35.85 28.00 4.94
C GLU A 677 -34.86 26.85 5.20
N ALA A 678 -33.61 27.16 5.58
CA ALA A 678 -32.64 26.15 5.97
C ALA A 678 -33.07 25.43 7.26
N THR A 679 -33.57 26.19 8.23
CA THR A 679 -34.10 25.62 9.49
C THR A 679 -35.27 24.67 9.24
N ARG A 680 -36.21 25.03 8.34
CA ARG A 680 -37.35 24.19 7.97
C ARG A 680 -36.92 22.91 7.25
N ARG A 681 -35.98 23.00 6.30
CA ARG A 681 -35.44 21.83 5.60
C ARG A 681 -34.69 20.92 6.58
N ALA A 682 -33.89 21.49 7.49
CA ALA A 682 -33.14 20.71 8.48
C ALA A 682 -34.07 19.93 9.41
N SER A 683 -35.14 20.56 9.89
CA SER A 683 -36.09 19.93 10.79
C SER A 683 -36.89 18.79 10.15
N SER A 684 -37.00 18.76 8.82
CA SER A 684 -37.83 17.80 8.08
C SER A 684 -37.06 16.69 7.36
N LEU A 685 -35.74 16.82 7.20
CA LEU A 685 -34.92 15.83 6.50
C LEU A 685 -34.59 14.63 7.41
N PRO A 686 -35.08 13.41 7.10
CA PRO A 686 -34.72 12.22 7.85
C PRO A 686 -33.28 11.79 7.53
N ILE A 687 -32.48 11.55 8.58
CA ILE A 687 -31.09 11.06 8.47
C ILE A 687 -30.92 9.81 9.34
N LEU A 688 -30.46 8.71 8.73
CA LEU A 688 -30.00 7.52 9.43
C LEU A 688 -28.48 7.48 9.47
N LEU A 689 -27.93 7.35 10.66
CA LEU A 689 -26.51 7.10 10.89
C LEU A 689 -26.35 5.75 11.59
N CYS A 690 -25.51 4.89 11.06
CA CYS A 690 -25.14 3.62 11.67
C CYS A 690 -23.63 3.57 11.89
N HIS A 691 -23.20 3.12 13.07
CA HIS A 691 -21.78 3.05 13.40
C HIS A 691 -21.45 1.89 14.34
N GLY A 692 -20.37 1.17 14.03
CA GLY A 692 -19.83 0.14 14.90
C GLY A 692 -18.96 0.69 16.03
N LYS A 693 -19.13 0.18 17.25
CA LYS A 693 -18.32 0.57 18.42
C LYS A 693 -16.86 0.09 18.33
N VAL A 694 -16.58 -0.87 17.46
CA VAL A 694 -15.24 -1.42 17.21
C VAL A 694 -14.69 -1.05 15.82
N ASP A 695 -15.28 -0.06 15.15
CA ASP A 695 -14.75 0.51 13.91
C ASP A 695 -13.39 1.18 14.16
N ASP A 696 -12.34 0.62 13.56
CA ASP A 696 -10.95 1.04 13.71
C ASP A 696 -10.44 1.93 12.57
N VAL A 697 -11.27 2.20 11.55
CA VAL A 697 -10.94 3.06 10.41
C VAL A 697 -11.56 4.44 10.62
N VAL A 698 -12.88 4.51 10.77
CA VAL A 698 -13.60 5.72 11.18
C VAL A 698 -14.08 5.48 12.59
N ILE A 699 -13.31 5.98 13.56
CA ILE A 699 -13.57 5.73 14.98
C ILE A 699 -15.02 6.12 15.33
N TYR A 700 -15.74 5.24 16.05
CA TYR A 700 -17.14 5.43 16.49
C TYR A 700 -17.47 6.84 17.00
N LYS A 701 -16.53 7.47 17.72
CA LYS A 701 -16.66 8.83 18.26
C LYS A 701 -16.96 9.88 17.18
N PHE A 702 -16.49 9.70 15.94
CA PHE A 702 -16.79 10.60 14.84
C PHE A 702 -18.24 10.51 14.39
N GLY A 703 -18.79 9.30 14.25
CA GLY A 703 -20.21 9.12 13.94
C GLY A 703 -21.12 9.66 15.05
N GLU A 704 -20.78 9.36 16.32
CA GLU A 704 -21.53 9.85 17.48
C GLU A 704 -21.54 11.38 17.54
N LYS A 705 -20.37 12.01 17.35
CA LYS A 705 -20.25 13.47 17.27
C LYS A 705 -21.03 14.05 16.10
N SER A 706 -21.01 13.39 14.95
CA SER A 706 -21.76 13.83 13.76
C SER A 706 -23.26 13.89 14.06
N SER A 707 -23.79 12.86 14.72
CA SER A 707 -25.19 12.85 15.17
C SER A 707 -25.49 13.97 16.17
N GLN A 708 -24.60 14.22 17.13
CA GLN A 708 -24.77 15.28 18.12
C GLN A 708 -24.76 16.67 17.46
N VAL A 709 -23.83 16.91 16.53
CA VAL A 709 -23.74 18.18 15.81
C VAL A 709 -25.01 18.41 15.00
N LEU A 710 -25.46 17.45 14.20
CA LEU A 710 -26.71 17.55 13.43
C LEU A 710 -27.92 17.88 14.33
N SER A 711 -28.06 17.15 15.44
CA SER A 711 -29.16 17.38 16.39
C SER A 711 -29.10 18.79 16.99
N SER A 712 -27.90 19.25 17.34
CA SER A 712 -27.67 20.58 17.93
C SER A 712 -27.77 21.75 16.94
N THR A 713 -27.82 21.47 15.63
CA THR A 713 -27.94 22.48 14.55
C THR A 713 -29.31 22.50 13.89
N GLY A 714 -30.31 21.80 14.47
CA GLY A 714 -31.72 21.90 14.07
C GLY A 714 -32.25 20.72 13.26
N PHE A 715 -31.46 19.66 13.03
CA PHE A 715 -31.95 18.43 12.44
C PHE A 715 -32.73 17.64 13.50
N GLN A 716 -34.06 17.57 13.34
CA GLN A 716 -34.95 16.95 14.34
C GLN A 716 -35.18 15.45 14.09
N ASP A 717 -34.98 14.95 12.88
CA ASP A 717 -35.21 13.56 12.49
C ASP A 717 -33.88 12.82 12.20
N VAL A 718 -32.97 12.82 13.19
CA VAL A 718 -31.69 12.11 13.13
C VAL A 718 -31.78 10.84 13.97
N THR A 719 -31.58 9.69 13.33
CA THR A 719 -31.50 8.38 14.00
C THR A 719 -30.05 7.90 14.01
N PHE A 720 -29.46 7.73 15.19
CA PHE A 720 -28.12 7.14 15.34
C PHE A 720 -28.20 5.74 15.95
N LYS A 721 -27.82 4.72 15.19
CA LYS A 721 -27.76 3.32 15.61
C LYS A 721 -26.31 2.90 15.85
N SER A 722 -26.07 2.29 17.01
CA SER A 722 -24.74 1.77 17.36
C SER A 722 -24.76 0.25 17.45
N TYR A 723 -23.68 -0.40 16.99
CA TYR A 723 -23.52 -1.85 17.00
C TYR A 723 -22.27 -2.24 17.78
N SER A 724 -22.38 -3.13 18.78
CA SER A 724 -21.29 -3.42 19.72
C SER A 724 -20.10 -4.15 19.11
N ALA A 725 -20.32 -4.99 18.09
CA ALA A 725 -19.31 -5.86 17.49
C ALA A 725 -19.02 -5.54 16.01
N LEU A 726 -19.59 -4.46 15.47
CA LEU A 726 -19.40 -4.05 14.08
C LEU A 726 -18.08 -3.30 13.90
N GLY A 727 -17.22 -3.79 13.00
CA GLY A 727 -16.01 -3.09 12.55
C GLY A 727 -16.27 -2.25 11.30
N HIS A 728 -15.23 -1.92 10.52
CA HIS A 728 -15.37 -1.11 9.30
C HIS A 728 -15.84 -1.91 8.06
N TYR A 729 -17.02 -2.51 8.15
CA TYR A 729 -17.70 -3.27 7.10
C TYR A 729 -19.20 -3.30 7.43
N THR A 730 -20.04 -3.79 6.52
CA THR A 730 -21.49 -3.93 6.78
C THR A 730 -21.86 -5.33 7.25
N ILE A 731 -22.89 -5.43 8.08
CA ILE A 731 -23.47 -6.71 8.54
C ILE A 731 -24.95 -6.81 8.16
N PRO A 732 -25.52 -8.02 8.04
CA PRO A 732 -26.94 -8.19 7.71
C PRO A 732 -27.87 -7.41 8.63
N GLU A 733 -27.63 -7.40 9.95
CA GLU A 733 -28.47 -6.71 10.93
C GLU A 733 -28.50 -5.19 10.71
N GLU A 734 -27.36 -4.61 10.30
CA GLU A 734 -27.27 -3.20 9.95
C GLU A 734 -28.03 -2.89 8.66
N MET A 735 -27.88 -3.75 7.65
CA MET A 735 -28.56 -3.57 6.36
C MET A 735 -30.07 -3.79 6.45
N ASP A 736 -30.54 -4.70 7.31
CA ASP A 736 -31.96 -4.88 7.63
C ASP A 736 -32.54 -3.62 8.28
N ALA A 737 -31.79 -3.01 9.19
CA ALA A 737 -32.16 -1.74 9.80
C ALA A 737 -32.22 -0.60 8.78
N VAL A 738 -31.30 -0.55 7.81
CA VAL A 738 -31.34 0.41 6.68
C VAL A 738 -32.58 0.17 5.82
N CYS A 739 -32.88 -1.09 5.47
CA CYS A 739 -34.04 -1.43 4.66
C CYS A 739 -35.35 -1.03 5.32
N ALA A 740 -35.55 -1.41 6.59
CA ALA A 740 -36.74 -1.06 7.36
C ALA A 740 -36.91 0.47 7.47
N TRP A 741 -35.80 1.18 7.70
CA TRP A 741 -35.82 2.63 7.81
C TRP A 741 -36.15 3.32 6.49
N LEU A 742 -35.55 2.89 5.37
CA LEU A 742 -35.85 3.44 4.05
C LEU A 742 -37.30 3.18 3.63
N LYS A 743 -37.84 1.97 3.85
CA LYS A 743 -39.26 1.67 3.59
C LYS A 743 -40.18 2.62 4.35
N SER A 744 -39.88 2.85 5.63
CA SER A 744 -40.67 3.73 6.49
C SER A 744 -40.59 5.19 6.04
N LYS A 745 -39.38 5.74 5.87
CA LYS A 745 -39.18 7.18 5.59
C LYS A 745 -39.54 7.58 4.17
N LEU A 746 -39.32 6.68 3.20
CA LEU A 746 -39.73 6.91 1.82
C LEU A 746 -41.15 6.44 1.54
N SER A 747 -41.90 5.95 2.54
CA SER A 747 -43.30 5.48 2.41
C SER A 747 -43.49 4.61 1.16
N LEU A 748 -42.67 3.56 1.05
CA LEU A 748 -42.70 2.66 -0.11
C LEU A 748 -43.88 1.70 0.06
N ASP A 749 -44.67 1.51 -1.00
CA ASP A 749 -45.83 0.61 -0.97
C ASP A 749 -45.39 -0.79 -1.39
N ASP A 750 -45.58 -1.78 -0.52
CA ASP A 750 -45.45 -3.20 -0.87
C ASP A 750 -46.72 -3.64 -1.65
N THR A 751 -46.93 -3.11 -2.86
CA THR A 751 -47.84 -3.74 -3.82
C THR A 751 -47.05 -4.75 -4.62
N SER A 752 -46.89 -5.95 -4.06
CA SER A 752 -46.56 -7.13 -4.86
C SER A 752 -47.61 -7.27 -5.95
N LEU A 753 -47.16 -7.40 -7.20
CA LEU A 753 -47.98 -7.94 -8.28
C LEU A 753 -48.47 -9.33 -7.85
N ASP A 754 -49.67 -9.37 -7.29
CA ASP A 754 -50.49 -10.57 -7.21
C ASP A 754 -50.93 -10.88 -8.65
N ASN A 755 -50.05 -11.53 -9.40
CA ASN A 755 -50.40 -12.08 -10.72
C ASN A 755 -51.22 -13.33 -10.48
N GLY A 756 -52.52 -13.12 -10.26
CA GLY A 756 -53.54 -14.06 -10.67
C GLY A 756 -53.61 -14.15 -12.20
N VAL A 757 -53.82 -15.38 -12.66
CA VAL A 757 -53.96 -15.89 -14.05
C VAL A 757 -52.67 -16.37 -14.71
#